data_AF-A0A285XSJ5-F1
#
_entry.id   AF-A0A285XSJ5-F1
#
_cell.length_a   1.000
_cell.length_b   1.000
_cell.length_c   1.000
_cell.angle_alpha   90.00
_cell.angle_beta   90.00
_cell.angle_gamma   90.00
#
_symmetry.space_group_name_H-M   'P 1'
#
loop_
_entity.id
_entity.type
_entity.pdbx_description
1 polymer ?
#
loop_
_entity_poly.entity_id
_entity_poly.type
_entity_poly.pdbx_seq_one_letter_code
_entity_poly.pdbx_strand_id
1 'polypeptide(L)'
;MSGLPSLPSTLPSRRRALGLAAVGAFTAVATAVTSARSASAADTTTMSVTPRSSTAAVNAWLAAGGVRVLRGTIVLTAPLVIPAGTHLDATSASVTGPASDNVLRNQAAVPTATTTAAVKAGSAVVVTKAAVFSAASVGRAVQVLGVGPRAARAGAPGSMYGRIVSVQSPTRATLNVPATSSATAATAYLFPPDDSDITITGGTWTNRNANGLSQTTQSHGLLLRRASGVTLSDLTVHSTGSAQTGGQYAVSFGDVRNVTVEDIAFVDTASDGVHFQGPSSSIAVRRITGVRTGDDLVAFTTVDGQSHDGSRLGDCEGDITDVTVEDVYGQSCLCLLKVTSGTGAAGAQRHIRRFTASGLAGSVTGRSPVQIVDYAGPTWFEGTISDVTAVGNGGPSVNLAVGTLGNLVVQDVTWPASAPAPTGGIVRVSATSASSVTVRRLTNRSIRTGNGIGVALAVASIGTASIGNVSCPVLAPKFDSVRLVRAAAKIGTLAISDDSSAARDGNVFAIDAAAKGYRIAKASFARVSRASGSLWVADADATTSTAITVSGYQGGRAIALLRAPAQMTIRDTTQPGASGAGVRLNSAAASPVRVVLDSTTKRAGALLSRTASQRVSAVSPFVTVDAALLTPSNGDVVLNSGKKYTVGQIKWDAAAKRWRTTTVKAPAPTPKPSTPTPKPSTPAPTPSASATPTPTATTAPSTTATATPAPSTPPSATPSAETSSTPSASPSSSPSTSLEPVAG
;
A
#
# COMPACT_ATOMS: atom_id res chain seq x y z
N MET A 1 -7.13 16.84 36.99
CA MET A 1 -6.53 16.90 35.65
C MET A 1 -7.51 17.61 34.72
N SER A 2 -7.25 18.87 34.40
CA SER A 2 -8.07 19.70 33.51
C SER A 2 -7.24 20.03 32.27
N GLY A 3 -7.74 19.68 31.08
CA GLY A 3 -7.17 20.13 29.81
C GLY A 3 -6.84 19.02 28.84
N LEU A 4 -7.86 18.37 28.27
CA LEU A 4 -7.75 17.75 26.94
C LEU A 4 -8.56 18.61 25.95
N PRO A 5 -8.01 18.94 24.77
CA PRO A 5 -8.74 19.73 23.78
C PRO A 5 -9.90 18.91 23.19
N SER A 6 -11.09 19.51 23.17
CA SER A 6 -12.30 18.94 22.57
C SER A 6 -12.13 18.76 21.05
N LEU A 7 -12.37 17.55 20.56
CA LEU A 7 -12.44 17.24 19.12
C LEU A 7 -13.69 17.91 18.48
N PRO A 8 -13.60 18.42 17.23
CA PRO A 8 -14.70 19.11 16.56
C PRO A 8 -15.86 18.19 16.16
N SER A 9 -17.09 18.70 16.29
CA SER A 9 -18.37 17.97 16.31
C SER A 9 -19.02 17.69 14.93
N THR A 10 -18.27 17.67 13.82
CA THR A 10 -18.89 17.58 12.48
C THR A 10 -18.42 16.35 11.69
N LEU A 11 -19.12 15.22 11.86
CA LEU A 11 -19.03 14.06 10.96
C LEU A 11 -20.39 13.78 10.28
N PRO A 12 -20.43 13.53 8.95
CA PRO A 12 -21.68 13.41 8.18
C PRO A 12 -22.45 12.09 8.41
N SER A 13 -23.79 12.20 8.38
CA SER A 13 -24.80 11.20 8.78
C SER A 13 -24.76 9.84 8.07
N ARG A 14 -24.15 9.74 6.88
CA ARG A 14 -24.02 8.46 6.15
C ARG A 14 -23.07 7.46 6.82
N ARG A 15 -22.18 7.89 7.74
CA ARG A 15 -21.34 6.98 8.54
C ARG A 15 -22.12 6.21 9.63
N ARG A 16 -23.34 6.65 10.00
CA ARG A 16 -24.15 5.96 11.03
C ARG A 16 -24.77 4.63 10.55
N ALA A 17 -25.15 4.51 9.27
CA ALA A 17 -25.86 3.34 8.78
C ALA A 17 -24.94 2.12 8.50
N LEU A 18 -23.73 2.35 7.99
CA LEU A 18 -22.72 1.29 7.81
C LEU A 18 -22.05 0.90 9.14
N GLY A 19 -21.97 1.83 10.10
CA GLY A 19 -21.55 1.54 11.47
C GLY A 19 -22.51 0.58 12.18
N LEU A 20 -23.83 0.69 11.98
CA LEU A 20 -24.80 -0.13 12.73
C LEU A 20 -24.72 -1.64 12.44
N ALA A 21 -24.41 -2.06 11.21
CA ALA A 21 -24.27 -3.47 10.86
C ALA A 21 -22.95 -4.07 11.36
N ALA A 22 -21.86 -3.29 11.35
CA ALA A 22 -20.58 -3.68 11.94
C ALA A 22 -20.65 -3.71 13.48
N VAL A 23 -21.40 -2.78 14.09
CA VAL A 23 -21.69 -2.74 15.53
C VAL A 23 -22.46 -3.99 15.95
N GLY A 24 -23.40 -4.51 15.16
CA GLY A 24 -24.14 -5.74 15.50
C GLY A 24 -23.25 -6.98 15.66
N ALA A 25 -22.31 -7.19 14.73
CA ALA A 25 -21.33 -8.28 14.82
C ALA A 25 -20.30 -8.05 15.95
N PHE A 26 -19.89 -6.79 16.16
CA PHE A 26 -19.02 -6.42 17.28
C PHE A 26 -19.70 -6.58 18.64
N THR A 27 -21.01 -6.34 18.73
CA THR A 27 -21.79 -6.47 19.96
C THR A 27 -21.93 -7.94 20.34
N ALA A 28 -22.21 -8.84 19.39
CA ALA A 28 -22.27 -10.27 19.68
C ALA A 28 -20.93 -10.85 20.16
N VAL A 29 -19.81 -10.42 19.56
CA VAL A 29 -18.46 -10.78 20.03
C VAL A 29 -18.15 -10.13 21.37
N ALA A 30 -18.49 -8.85 21.57
CA ALA A 30 -18.29 -8.15 22.84
C ALA A 30 -19.12 -8.77 23.97
N THR A 31 -20.36 -9.19 23.73
CA THR A 31 -21.23 -9.88 24.71
C THR A 31 -20.72 -11.28 25.02
N ALA A 32 -20.18 -12.01 24.04
CA ALA A 32 -19.50 -13.29 24.28
C ALA A 32 -18.21 -13.11 25.10
N VAL A 33 -17.41 -12.07 24.81
CA VAL A 33 -16.19 -11.72 25.55
C VAL A 33 -16.49 -11.18 26.95
N THR A 34 -17.56 -10.41 27.14
CA THR A 34 -17.97 -9.96 28.49
C THR A 34 -18.57 -11.09 29.31
N SER A 35 -19.34 -11.99 28.70
CA SER A 35 -19.87 -13.19 29.39
C SER A 35 -18.72 -14.16 29.75
N ALA A 36 -17.67 -14.25 28.94
CA ALA A 36 -16.45 -14.98 29.30
C ALA A 36 -15.63 -14.27 30.39
N ARG A 37 -15.57 -12.93 30.41
CA ARG A 37 -14.90 -12.15 31.48
C ARG A 37 -15.60 -12.26 32.84
N SER A 38 -16.93 -12.32 32.88
CA SER A 38 -17.68 -12.43 34.14
C SER A 38 -17.51 -13.78 34.85
N ALA A 39 -17.05 -14.82 34.14
CA ALA A 39 -16.75 -16.12 34.75
C ALA A 39 -15.33 -16.22 35.35
N SER A 40 -14.43 -15.24 35.13
CA SER A 40 -13.02 -15.30 35.58
C SER A 40 -12.67 -14.38 36.77
N ALA A 41 -13.67 -13.79 37.45
CA ALA A 41 -13.41 -12.87 38.57
C ALA A 41 -12.73 -13.54 39.79
N ALA A 42 -12.76 -14.88 39.87
CA ALA A 42 -12.25 -15.62 41.03
C ALA A 42 -10.71 -15.67 41.16
N ASP A 43 -9.93 -15.40 40.09
CA ASP A 43 -8.46 -15.52 40.11
C ASP A 43 -7.73 -14.20 39.81
N THR A 44 -8.39 -13.05 40.00
CA THR A 44 -7.71 -11.76 39.86
C THR A 44 -6.75 -11.53 41.03
N THR A 45 -5.45 -11.57 40.77
CA THR A 45 -4.45 -11.25 41.80
C THR A 45 -3.85 -9.86 41.56
N THR A 46 -3.66 -9.10 42.63
CA THR A 46 -3.06 -7.76 42.56
C THR A 46 -1.66 -7.76 43.17
N MET A 47 -0.70 -7.14 42.50
CA MET A 47 0.64 -6.88 43.01
C MET A 47 0.89 -5.37 43.07
N SER A 48 1.18 -4.86 44.27
CA SER A 48 1.65 -3.50 44.48
C SER A 48 3.18 -3.47 44.46
N VAL A 49 3.75 -2.63 43.59
CA VAL A 49 5.20 -2.48 43.41
C VAL A 49 5.68 -1.09 43.80
N THR A 50 6.93 -1.04 44.23
CA THR A 50 7.69 0.18 44.50
C THR A 50 8.93 0.21 43.60
N PRO A 51 9.63 1.35 43.47
CA PRO A 51 10.83 1.42 42.63
C PRO A 51 11.92 0.40 42.99
N ARG A 52 11.88 -0.16 44.20
CA ARG A 52 12.81 -1.19 44.70
C ARG A 52 12.27 -2.62 44.64
N SER A 53 11.03 -2.82 44.19
CA SER A 53 10.47 -4.17 44.01
C SER A 53 11.35 -4.98 43.05
N SER A 54 11.67 -6.21 43.44
CA SER A 54 12.50 -7.10 42.61
C SER A 54 11.77 -7.52 41.34
N THR A 55 12.40 -7.34 40.17
CA THR A 55 11.88 -7.85 38.90
C THR A 55 11.63 -9.37 38.97
N ALA A 56 12.49 -10.12 39.66
CA ALA A 56 12.32 -11.57 39.80
C ALA A 56 11.02 -11.93 40.55
N ALA A 57 10.65 -11.15 41.57
CA ALA A 57 9.40 -11.34 42.30
C ALA A 57 8.17 -11.06 41.42
N VAL A 58 8.24 -10.02 40.58
CA VAL A 58 7.17 -9.69 39.63
C VAL A 58 7.05 -10.78 38.56
N ASN A 59 8.16 -11.29 38.04
CA ASN A 59 8.15 -12.39 37.07
C ASN A 59 7.62 -13.70 37.68
N ALA A 60 7.95 -14.01 38.94
CA ALA A 60 7.36 -15.15 39.63
C ALA A 60 5.83 -15.01 39.79
N TRP A 61 5.35 -13.80 40.05
CA TRP A 61 3.91 -13.51 40.10
C TRP A 61 3.23 -13.61 38.72
N LEU A 62 3.87 -13.10 37.65
CA LEU A 62 3.37 -13.20 36.27
C LEU A 62 3.36 -14.64 35.75
N ALA A 63 4.32 -15.47 36.15
CA ALA A 63 4.47 -16.86 35.70
C ALA A 63 3.23 -17.73 35.98
N ALA A 64 2.36 -17.32 36.89
CA ALA A 64 1.13 -18.02 37.20
C ALA A 64 -0.03 -17.73 36.22
N GLY A 65 0.14 -16.86 35.21
CA GLY A 65 -0.86 -16.60 34.14
C GLY A 65 -2.16 -15.95 34.64
N GLY A 66 -3.23 -15.97 33.86
CA GLY A 66 -4.55 -15.47 34.27
C GLY A 66 -4.62 -13.94 34.40
N VAL A 67 -5.55 -13.43 35.23
CA VAL A 67 -5.76 -11.98 35.41
C VAL A 67 -4.82 -11.42 36.48
N ARG A 68 -4.02 -10.44 36.09
CA ARG A 68 -2.92 -9.87 36.88
C ARG A 68 -3.07 -8.36 36.92
N VAL A 69 -3.16 -7.77 38.11
CA VAL A 69 -3.25 -6.31 38.29
C VAL A 69 -1.96 -5.78 38.90
N LEU A 70 -1.22 -4.95 38.16
CA LEU A 70 0.01 -4.31 38.63
C LEU A 70 -0.27 -2.86 39.03
N ARG A 71 0.19 -2.43 40.21
CA ARG A 71 0.01 -1.07 40.73
C ARG A 71 1.31 -0.48 41.25
N GLY A 72 1.51 0.83 41.06
CA GLY A 72 2.66 1.56 41.58
C GLY A 72 3.79 1.72 40.56
N THR A 73 4.96 2.16 41.02
CA THR A 73 6.10 2.44 40.14
C THR A 73 7.15 1.37 40.32
N ILE A 74 7.75 0.87 39.25
CA ILE A 74 8.87 -0.08 39.32
C ILE A 74 9.98 0.30 38.34
N VAL A 75 11.23 0.09 38.77
CA VAL A 75 12.41 0.15 37.91
C VAL A 75 12.96 -1.25 37.76
N LEU A 76 12.94 -1.76 36.53
CA LEU A 76 13.30 -3.13 36.23
C LEU A 76 14.82 -3.30 36.12
N THR A 77 15.32 -4.42 36.65
CA THR A 77 16.71 -4.89 36.45
C THR A 77 16.83 -5.94 35.36
N ALA A 78 15.71 -6.53 34.93
CA ALA A 78 15.59 -7.46 33.80
C ALA A 78 14.20 -7.29 33.14
N PRO A 79 13.95 -7.85 31.95
CA PRO A 79 12.62 -7.76 31.34
C PRO A 79 11.54 -8.44 32.17
N LEU A 80 10.33 -7.89 32.12
CA LEU A 80 9.14 -8.66 32.50
C LEU A 80 8.90 -9.78 31.48
N VAL A 81 8.56 -10.97 31.94
CA VAL A 81 8.24 -12.12 31.08
C VAL A 81 6.77 -12.46 31.23
N ILE A 82 6.00 -12.26 30.16
CA ILE A 82 4.56 -12.57 30.12
C ILE A 82 4.34 -13.95 29.47
N PRO A 83 3.75 -14.93 30.19
CA PRO A 83 3.41 -16.22 29.60
C PRO A 83 2.08 -16.15 28.84
N ALA A 84 1.78 -17.20 28.07
CA ALA A 84 0.46 -17.40 27.47
C ALA A 84 -0.68 -17.36 28.51
N GLY A 85 -1.87 -16.95 28.08
CA GLY A 85 -3.08 -16.90 28.91
C GLY A 85 -3.04 -15.82 30.00
N THR A 86 -2.29 -14.73 29.77
CA THR A 86 -2.12 -13.66 30.77
C THR A 86 -2.84 -12.40 30.34
N HIS A 87 -3.67 -11.87 31.24
CA HIS A 87 -4.27 -10.54 31.13
C HIS A 87 -3.68 -9.62 32.20
N LEU A 88 -2.74 -8.77 31.81
CA LEU A 88 -2.08 -7.80 32.66
C LEU A 88 -2.78 -6.44 32.60
N ASP A 89 -3.43 -6.03 33.68
CA ASP A 89 -3.88 -4.65 33.89
C ASP A 89 -2.80 -3.87 34.66
N ALA A 90 -2.18 -2.93 33.95
CA ALA A 90 -1.15 -2.03 34.44
C ALA A 90 -1.63 -0.57 34.49
N THR A 91 -2.95 -0.30 34.46
CA THR A 91 -3.53 1.05 34.39
C THR A 91 -3.03 2.00 35.47
N SER A 92 -2.73 1.47 36.67
CA SER A 92 -2.19 2.23 37.79
C SER A 92 -0.69 2.02 38.01
N ALA A 93 0.04 1.57 36.99
CA ALA A 93 1.46 1.28 37.05
C ALA A 93 2.32 2.19 36.17
N SER A 94 3.53 2.46 36.64
CA SER A 94 4.61 3.06 35.86
C SER A 94 5.80 2.11 35.86
N VAL A 95 6.15 1.58 34.69
CA VAL A 95 7.19 0.57 34.51
C VAL A 95 8.35 1.16 33.74
N THR A 96 9.51 1.26 34.39
CA THR A 96 10.76 1.72 33.76
C THR A 96 11.65 0.53 33.47
N GLY A 97 11.99 0.31 32.20
CA GLY A 97 12.81 -0.83 31.77
C GLY A 97 14.26 -0.81 32.27
N PRO A 98 14.99 -1.93 32.09
CA PRO A 98 16.43 -1.96 32.27
C PRO A 98 17.13 -1.09 31.20
N ALA A 99 18.39 -0.73 31.43
CA ALA A 99 19.14 0.15 30.54
C ALA A 99 19.61 -0.52 29.23
N SER A 100 19.58 -1.85 29.16
CA SER A 100 20.19 -2.63 28.07
C SER A 100 19.42 -3.90 27.71
N ASP A 101 18.17 -4.03 28.16
CA ASP A 101 17.27 -5.14 27.78
C ASP A 101 15.87 -4.58 27.48
N ASN A 102 14.93 -5.46 27.17
CA ASN A 102 13.54 -5.11 26.95
C ASN A 102 12.84 -4.69 28.25
N VAL A 103 11.78 -3.88 28.15
CA VAL A 103 10.88 -3.61 29.29
C VAL A 103 10.05 -4.86 29.58
N LEU A 104 9.45 -5.43 28.52
CA LEU A 104 8.64 -6.64 28.59
C LEU A 104 8.87 -7.51 27.36
N ARG A 105 8.83 -8.82 27.53
CA ARG A 105 8.76 -9.79 26.43
C ARG A 105 7.87 -10.97 26.77
N ASN A 106 7.34 -11.66 25.77
CA ASN A 106 6.67 -12.94 26.00
C ASN A 106 7.67 -14.11 26.05
N GLN A 107 7.23 -15.26 26.58
CA GLN A 107 8.08 -16.44 26.75
C GLN A 107 8.61 -16.96 25.40
N ALA A 108 7.77 -16.94 24.36
CA ALA A 108 8.14 -17.40 23.02
C ALA A 108 9.11 -16.49 22.25
N ALA A 109 9.51 -15.36 22.82
CA ALA A 109 10.58 -14.54 22.28
C ALA A 109 11.99 -15.15 22.47
N VAL A 110 12.17 -16.07 23.42
CA VAL A 110 13.49 -16.63 23.77
C VAL A 110 13.63 -18.07 23.24
N PRO A 111 14.71 -18.40 22.50
CA PRO A 111 14.98 -19.77 22.09
C PRO A 111 15.13 -20.72 23.28
N THR A 112 14.53 -21.91 23.18
CA THR A 112 14.75 -23.02 24.14
C THR A 112 16.05 -23.78 23.91
N ALA A 113 16.57 -23.75 22.68
CA ALA A 113 17.85 -24.35 22.33
C ALA A 113 18.56 -23.53 21.25
N THR A 114 19.88 -23.47 21.35
CA THR A 114 20.79 -22.91 20.33
C THR A 114 21.83 -23.95 19.98
N THR A 115 22.03 -24.25 18.69
CA THR A 115 22.98 -25.27 18.23
C THR A 115 23.58 -24.87 16.88
N THR A 116 24.71 -25.46 16.51
CA THR A 116 25.17 -25.44 15.13
C THR A 116 24.26 -26.31 14.26
N ALA A 117 24.02 -25.89 13.03
CA ALA A 117 23.22 -26.60 12.05
C ALA A 117 23.85 -26.56 10.65
N ALA A 118 23.50 -27.57 9.86
CA ALA A 118 23.76 -27.67 8.45
C ALA A 118 22.44 -27.70 7.67
N VAL A 119 22.42 -26.98 6.54
CA VAL A 119 21.35 -26.98 5.55
C VAL A 119 21.94 -27.04 4.15
N LYS A 120 21.17 -27.52 3.18
CA LYS A 120 21.54 -27.54 1.76
C LYS A 120 20.62 -26.61 0.97
N ALA A 121 21.16 -25.83 0.05
CA ALA A 121 20.36 -25.01 -0.86
C ALA A 121 19.24 -25.84 -1.53
N GLY A 122 18.02 -25.30 -1.55
CA GLY A 122 16.81 -25.95 -2.07
C GLY A 122 16.19 -27.01 -1.14
N SER A 123 16.84 -27.37 -0.03
CA SER A 123 16.34 -28.36 0.92
C SER A 123 15.63 -27.69 2.10
N ALA A 124 14.47 -28.21 2.50
CA ALA A 124 13.81 -27.80 3.74
C ALA A 124 14.32 -28.55 4.98
N VAL A 125 15.32 -29.42 4.84
CA VAL A 125 15.86 -30.21 5.94
C VAL A 125 16.96 -29.45 6.67
N VAL A 126 16.81 -29.36 7.99
CA VAL A 126 17.83 -28.84 8.93
C VAL A 126 18.44 -30.01 9.69
N VAL A 127 19.77 -30.09 9.71
CA VAL A 127 20.54 -31.06 10.49
C VAL A 127 21.30 -30.32 11.57
N THR A 128 21.06 -30.61 12.84
CA THR A 128 21.74 -29.97 13.97
C THR A 128 22.85 -30.83 14.53
N LYS A 129 23.89 -30.20 15.09
CA LYS A 129 24.98 -30.90 15.79
C LYS A 129 24.50 -31.55 17.09
N ALA A 130 23.63 -30.87 17.84
CA ALA A 130 23.02 -31.38 19.06
C ALA A 130 21.62 -31.97 18.80
N ALA A 131 21.22 -32.93 19.64
CA ALA A 131 19.90 -33.55 19.63
C ALA A 131 18.84 -32.61 20.23
N VAL A 132 18.36 -31.64 19.44
CA VAL A 132 17.42 -30.60 19.90
C VAL A 132 15.98 -30.84 19.44
N PHE A 133 15.75 -31.76 18.51
CA PHE A 133 14.42 -32.05 17.97
C PHE A 133 13.77 -33.27 18.65
N SER A 134 12.45 -33.25 18.73
CA SER A 134 11.62 -34.35 19.22
C SER A 134 10.27 -34.34 18.49
N ALA A 135 9.43 -35.37 18.66
CA ALA A 135 8.07 -35.35 18.09
C ALA A 135 7.26 -34.12 18.54
N ALA A 136 7.47 -33.65 19.78
CA ALA A 136 6.84 -32.43 20.31
C ALA A 136 7.39 -31.14 19.67
N SER A 137 8.42 -31.22 18.82
CA SER A 137 8.95 -30.07 18.10
C SER A 137 8.14 -29.69 16.86
N VAL A 138 7.28 -30.58 16.35
CA VAL A 138 6.42 -30.28 15.19
C VAL A 138 5.54 -29.07 15.47
N GLY A 139 5.48 -28.14 14.51
CA GLY A 139 4.78 -26.86 14.62
C GLY A 139 5.59 -25.73 15.27
N ARG A 140 6.69 -26.03 15.98
CA ARG A 140 7.54 -25.00 16.59
C ARG A 140 8.36 -24.25 15.53
N ALA A 141 8.64 -23.00 15.81
CA ALA A 141 9.48 -22.17 14.95
C ALA A 141 10.95 -22.54 15.09
N VAL A 142 11.65 -22.55 13.96
CA VAL A 142 13.10 -22.68 13.86
C VAL A 142 13.63 -21.54 13.00
N GLN A 143 14.68 -20.90 13.49
CA GLN A 143 15.51 -19.99 12.72
C GLN A 143 16.87 -20.63 12.50
N VAL A 144 17.40 -20.57 11.28
CA VAL A 144 18.80 -20.87 10.97
C VAL A 144 19.44 -19.59 10.44
N LEU A 145 20.45 -19.06 11.12
CA LEU A 145 21.20 -17.87 10.75
C LEU A 145 22.41 -18.20 9.88
N GLY A 146 22.72 -17.36 8.90
CA GLY A 146 23.87 -17.50 8.01
C GLY A 146 23.61 -18.37 6.78
N VAL A 147 22.35 -18.50 6.37
CA VAL A 147 21.91 -19.40 5.28
C VAL A 147 21.32 -18.63 4.11
N GLY A 148 22.11 -17.71 3.58
CA GLY A 148 21.83 -17.00 2.33
C GLY A 148 22.42 -15.61 2.29
N PRO A 149 22.60 -15.00 1.11
CA PRO A 149 22.73 -13.55 1.03
C PRO A 149 21.36 -12.89 1.29
N ARG A 150 21.31 -11.82 2.09
CA ARG A 150 20.16 -10.90 2.06
C ARG A 150 20.23 -10.08 0.78
N ALA A 151 19.20 -10.16 -0.06
CA ALA A 151 19.21 -9.62 -1.43
C ALA A 151 19.52 -8.12 -1.55
N ALA A 152 19.41 -7.35 -0.46
CA ALA A 152 19.57 -5.88 -0.47
C ALA A 152 20.88 -5.36 0.15
N ARG A 153 21.66 -6.19 0.87
CA ARG A 153 22.92 -5.76 1.49
C ARG A 153 23.96 -6.87 1.42
N ALA A 154 25.03 -6.64 0.66
CA ALA A 154 26.21 -7.50 0.68
C ALA A 154 26.77 -7.56 2.11
N GLY A 155 27.05 -8.77 2.61
CA GLY A 155 27.54 -9.02 3.98
C GLY A 155 26.48 -9.51 4.96
N ALA A 156 25.24 -9.02 4.86
CA ALA A 156 24.20 -9.33 5.84
C ALA A 156 23.80 -10.83 5.81
N PRO A 157 23.94 -11.56 6.93
CA PRO A 157 23.63 -12.98 6.96
C PRO A 157 22.13 -13.20 6.74
N GLY A 158 21.80 -14.01 5.73
CA GLY A 158 20.45 -14.50 5.50
C GLY A 158 19.98 -15.40 6.62
N SER A 159 18.67 -15.41 6.84
CA SER A 159 17.99 -16.23 7.84
C SER A 159 17.00 -17.15 7.14
N MET A 160 17.04 -18.45 7.41
CA MET A 160 15.95 -19.36 7.09
C MET A 160 15.04 -19.41 8.30
N TYR A 161 13.79 -18.98 8.16
CA TYR A 161 12.79 -19.00 9.22
C TYR A 161 11.57 -19.80 8.80
N GLY A 162 11.18 -20.81 9.60
CA GLY A 162 10.02 -21.63 9.30
C GLY A 162 9.56 -22.49 10.47
N ARG A 163 8.52 -23.29 10.22
CA ARG A 163 7.93 -24.23 11.19
C ARG A 163 8.37 -25.66 10.88
N ILE A 164 8.63 -26.45 11.92
CA ILE A 164 8.92 -27.89 11.78
C ILE A 164 7.66 -28.62 11.30
N VAL A 165 7.74 -29.28 10.17
CA VAL A 165 6.67 -30.11 9.59
C VAL A 165 6.82 -31.57 10.01
N SER A 166 8.06 -32.06 10.11
CA SER A 166 8.36 -33.41 10.57
C SER A 166 9.74 -33.50 11.21
N VAL A 167 9.92 -34.47 12.12
CA VAL A 167 11.20 -34.76 12.77
C VAL A 167 11.60 -36.18 12.39
N GLN A 168 12.75 -36.33 11.72
CA GLN A 168 13.27 -37.63 11.29
C GLN A 168 14.18 -38.26 12.35
N SER A 169 14.88 -37.44 13.13
CA SER A 169 15.71 -37.86 14.25
C SER A 169 15.90 -36.69 15.22
N PRO A 170 16.47 -36.91 16.43
CA PRO A 170 16.73 -35.81 17.35
C PRO A 170 17.64 -34.71 16.79
N THR A 171 18.38 -34.98 15.72
CA THR A 171 19.29 -34.04 15.03
C THR A 171 18.78 -33.62 13.66
N ARG A 172 17.59 -34.05 13.22
CA ARG A 172 17.11 -33.80 11.85
C ARG A 172 15.61 -33.52 11.81
N ALA A 173 15.25 -32.38 11.22
CA ALA A 173 13.88 -31.95 11.01
C ALA A 173 13.67 -31.35 9.61
N THR A 174 12.46 -31.46 9.08
CA THR A 174 12.01 -30.75 7.87
C THR A 174 11.19 -29.54 8.25
N LEU A 175 11.51 -28.39 7.67
CA LEU A 175 10.75 -27.14 7.80
C LEU A 175 9.73 -26.98 6.66
N ASN A 176 8.81 -26.03 6.79
CA ASN A 176 7.88 -25.64 5.74
C ASN A 176 8.47 -24.66 4.70
N VAL A 177 9.75 -24.32 4.84
CA VAL A 177 10.50 -23.46 3.92
C VAL A 177 11.81 -24.14 3.52
N PRO A 178 12.24 -24.08 2.25
CA PRO A 178 13.56 -24.54 1.83
C PRO A 178 14.66 -23.53 2.16
N ALA A 179 15.88 -24.02 2.40
CA ALA A 179 17.08 -23.21 2.54
C ALA A 179 17.54 -22.66 1.19
N THR A 180 18.29 -21.57 1.25
CA THR A 180 18.58 -20.68 0.12
C THR A 180 19.98 -20.88 -0.40
N SER A 181 20.89 -21.05 0.54
CA SER A 181 22.26 -21.44 0.37
C SER A 181 22.52 -22.64 1.25
N SER A 182 23.58 -23.37 0.93
CA SER A 182 24.10 -24.37 1.84
C SER A 182 24.90 -23.66 2.93
N ALA A 183 24.83 -24.19 4.14
CA ALA A 183 25.75 -23.85 5.23
C ALA A 183 26.02 -25.11 6.03
N THR A 184 27.24 -25.28 6.52
CA THR A 184 27.65 -26.45 7.32
C THR A 184 27.84 -26.11 8.80
N ALA A 185 27.91 -24.81 9.14
CA ALA A 185 28.13 -24.31 10.49
C ALA A 185 27.24 -23.09 10.81
N ALA A 186 26.00 -23.10 10.34
CA ALA A 186 25.02 -22.08 10.67
C ALA A 186 24.58 -22.17 12.14
N THR A 187 24.07 -21.09 12.72
CA THR A 187 23.48 -21.14 14.07
C THR A 187 21.98 -21.35 13.95
N ALA A 188 21.44 -22.39 14.58
CA ALA A 188 20.02 -22.68 14.65
C ALA A 188 19.46 -22.39 16.04
N TYR A 189 18.27 -21.79 16.05
CA TYR A 189 17.48 -21.48 17.24
C TYR A 189 16.16 -22.24 17.17
N LEU A 190 15.87 -23.04 18.20
CA LEU A 190 14.57 -23.68 18.39
C LEU A 190 13.78 -22.91 19.44
N PHE A 191 12.65 -22.34 19.04
CA PHE A 191 11.77 -21.58 19.92
C PHE A 191 10.78 -22.48 20.65
N PRO A 192 10.22 -22.08 21.81
CA PRO A 192 9.12 -22.79 22.47
C PRO A 192 7.87 -22.85 21.56
N PRO A 193 6.83 -23.60 21.95
CA PRO A 193 5.51 -23.43 21.37
C PRO A 193 5.08 -21.95 21.39
N ASP A 194 4.23 -21.57 20.45
CA ASP A 194 3.73 -20.20 20.37
C ASP A 194 2.93 -19.84 21.64
N ASP A 195 3.11 -18.62 22.12
CA ASP A 195 2.26 -18.09 23.18
C ASP A 195 0.87 -17.74 22.61
N SER A 196 -0.13 -17.69 23.48
CA SER A 196 -1.47 -17.26 23.08
C SER A 196 -2.20 -16.50 24.18
N ASP A 197 -3.23 -15.75 23.79
CA ASP A 197 -4.14 -15.05 24.70
C ASP A 197 -3.39 -14.15 25.70
N ILE A 198 -2.65 -13.17 25.15
CA ILE A 198 -1.90 -12.18 25.93
C ILE A 198 -2.62 -10.85 25.82
N THR A 199 -3.09 -10.30 26.93
CA THR A 199 -3.66 -8.95 26.98
C THR A 199 -2.84 -8.08 27.93
N ILE A 200 -2.48 -6.87 27.50
CA ILE A 200 -1.85 -5.85 28.33
C ILE A 200 -2.67 -4.57 28.20
N THR A 201 -3.17 -4.07 29.32
CA THR A 201 -3.99 -2.86 29.39
C THR A 201 -3.33 -1.84 30.31
N GLY A 202 -3.30 -0.57 29.88
CA GLY A 202 -2.92 0.52 30.75
C GLY A 202 -1.41 0.71 30.97
N GLY A 203 -1.11 1.76 31.72
CA GLY A 203 0.20 2.01 32.32
C GLY A 203 1.14 2.89 31.49
N THR A 204 2.15 3.40 32.18
CA THR A 204 3.24 4.17 31.58
C THR A 204 4.48 3.31 31.47
N TRP A 205 4.97 3.11 30.25
CA TRP A 205 6.07 2.20 29.94
C TRP A 205 7.26 2.99 29.40
N THR A 206 8.39 2.99 30.10
CA THR A 206 9.59 3.73 29.70
C THR A 206 10.68 2.77 29.27
N ASN A 207 10.99 2.76 27.96
CA ASN A 207 12.16 2.08 27.43
C ASN A 207 13.42 2.91 27.73
N ARG A 208 14.28 2.41 28.63
CA ARG A 208 15.56 3.07 28.93
C ARG A 208 16.72 2.63 28.05
N ASN A 209 16.45 1.75 27.10
CA ASN A 209 17.49 1.24 26.23
C ASN A 209 18.07 2.37 25.37
N ALA A 210 19.33 2.71 25.62
CA ALA A 210 20.06 3.73 24.91
C ALA A 210 20.99 3.15 23.82
N ASN A 211 20.95 1.83 23.60
CA ASN A 211 21.82 1.17 22.62
C ASN A 211 21.59 1.76 21.23
N GLY A 212 22.70 1.92 20.50
CA GLY A 212 22.75 2.43 19.13
C GLY A 212 21.96 1.58 18.12
N LEU A 213 22.11 1.88 16.83
CA LEU A 213 21.54 1.13 15.68
C LEU A 213 21.85 -0.38 15.63
N SER A 214 22.63 -0.92 16.57
CA SER A 214 22.87 -2.36 16.71
C SER A 214 21.60 -3.04 17.23
N GLN A 215 20.74 -3.36 16.29
CA GLN A 215 19.45 -3.99 16.44
C GLN A 215 19.56 -5.42 17.00
N THR A 216 19.31 -5.59 18.30
CA THR A 216 19.18 -6.91 18.93
C THR A 216 17.76 -7.09 19.46
N THR A 217 17.31 -8.35 19.54
CA THR A 217 16.06 -8.71 20.23
C THR A 217 16.07 -8.39 21.73
N GLN A 218 17.14 -7.79 22.25
CA GLN A 218 17.29 -7.33 23.63
C GLN A 218 17.18 -5.81 23.73
N SER A 219 16.65 -5.09 22.74
CA SER A 219 16.66 -3.61 22.77
C SER A 219 15.32 -2.90 22.57
N HIS A 220 14.20 -3.63 22.62
CA HIS A 220 12.86 -3.07 22.40
C HIS A 220 12.20 -2.63 23.70
N GLY A 221 11.12 -1.85 23.62
CA GLY A 221 10.25 -1.60 24.77
C GLY A 221 9.50 -2.88 25.13
N LEU A 222 8.47 -3.19 24.33
CA LEU A 222 7.68 -4.41 24.44
C LEU A 222 7.98 -5.32 23.25
N LEU A 223 8.45 -6.54 23.50
CA LEU A 223 8.81 -7.53 22.49
C LEU A 223 7.87 -8.73 22.51
N LEU A 224 7.02 -8.85 21.47
CA LEU A 224 6.07 -9.94 21.32
C LEU A 224 6.46 -10.75 20.08
N ARG A 225 6.70 -12.04 20.26
CA ARG A 225 7.13 -12.94 19.18
C ARG A 225 6.39 -14.26 19.23
N ARG A 226 6.09 -14.87 18.08
CA ARG A 226 5.53 -16.23 18.00
C ARG A 226 4.30 -16.36 18.90
N ALA A 227 3.32 -15.49 18.68
CA ALA A 227 2.17 -15.33 19.58
C ALA A 227 0.85 -15.18 18.82
N SER A 228 -0.25 -15.65 19.42
CA SER A 228 -1.60 -15.53 18.88
C SER A 228 -2.60 -14.91 19.85
N GLY A 229 -3.47 -14.03 19.39
CA GLY A 229 -4.47 -13.42 20.27
C GLY A 229 -3.80 -12.45 21.24
N VAL A 230 -3.07 -11.48 20.69
CA VAL A 230 -2.36 -10.47 21.50
C VAL A 230 -3.15 -9.16 21.45
N THR A 231 -3.44 -8.58 22.62
CA THR A 231 -4.11 -7.28 22.74
C THR A 231 -3.27 -6.33 23.58
N LEU A 232 -2.94 -5.16 23.03
CA LEU A 232 -2.36 -4.03 23.77
C LEU A 232 -3.34 -2.85 23.73
N SER A 233 -3.70 -2.28 24.88
CA SER A 233 -4.74 -1.23 24.98
C SER A 233 -4.44 -0.19 26.06
N ASP A 234 -4.68 1.10 25.80
CA ASP A 234 -4.58 2.18 26.81
C ASP A 234 -3.15 2.42 27.36
N LEU A 235 -2.11 2.22 26.54
CA LEU A 235 -0.71 2.39 26.97
C LEU A 235 -0.23 3.82 26.74
N THR A 236 0.62 4.33 27.63
CA THR A 236 1.55 5.43 27.32
C THR A 236 2.97 4.91 27.27
N VAL A 237 3.69 5.12 26.17
CA VAL A 237 5.04 4.58 25.96
C VAL A 237 6.03 5.70 25.70
N HIS A 238 7.13 5.68 26.45
CA HIS A 238 8.25 6.61 26.37
C HIS A 238 9.55 5.89 26.00
N SER A 239 10.54 6.64 25.50
CA SER A 239 11.92 6.17 25.43
C SER A 239 12.87 7.25 25.97
N THR A 240 14.02 6.83 26.50
CA THR A 240 15.12 7.76 26.84
C THR A 240 16.26 7.70 25.82
N GLY A 241 16.11 6.89 24.76
CA GLY A 241 17.10 6.81 23.68
C GLY A 241 17.13 8.07 22.81
N SER A 242 18.25 8.31 22.14
CA SER A 242 18.35 9.36 21.12
C SER A 242 17.46 9.04 19.91
N ALA A 243 16.80 10.04 19.35
CA ALA A 243 15.98 9.86 18.15
C ALA A 243 16.76 9.14 17.03
N GLN A 244 16.08 8.21 16.36
CA GLN A 244 16.55 7.31 15.29
C GLN A 244 17.67 6.33 15.67
N THR A 245 18.28 6.49 16.84
CA THR A 245 19.53 5.81 17.19
C THR A 245 19.44 4.99 18.46
N GLY A 246 18.51 5.29 19.37
CA GLY A 246 18.32 4.58 20.63
C GLY A 246 17.04 3.72 20.66
N GLY A 247 17.04 2.65 21.47
CA GLY A 247 15.81 2.02 21.99
C GLY A 247 14.79 1.53 20.95
N GLN A 248 15.26 0.92 19.86
CA GLN A 248 14.41 0.33 18.82
C GLN A 248 13.75 -0.95 19.31
N TYR A 249 12.45 -1.19 19.24
CA TYR A 249 11.28 -0.37 18.85
C TYR A 249 10.45 -0.18 20.13
N ALA A 250 9.54 0.80 20.19
CA ALA A 250 8.72 0.96 21.40
C ALA A 250 7.82 -0.27 21.64
N VAL A 251 7.16 -0.77 20.61
CA VAL A 251 6.47 -2.07 20.59
C VAL A 251 6.85 -2.83 19.33
N SER A 252 7.31 -4.07 19.47
CA SER A 252 7.73 -4.92 18.37
C SER A 252 6.99 -6.24 18.37
N PHE A 253 6.41 -6.58 17.22
CA PHE A 253 5.76 -7.85 16.93
C PHE A 253 6.52 -8.63 15.85
N GLY A 254 6.51 -9.97 15.92
CA GLY A 254 7.10 -10.82 14.88
C GLY A 254 6.63 -12.26 14.95
N ASP A 255 6.24 -12.87 13.82
CA ASP A 255 5.52 -14.17 13.82
C ASP A 255 4.27 -14.14 14.70
N VAL A 256 3.32 -13.25 14.39
CA VAL A 256 2.12 -13.06 15.21
C VAL A 256 0.82 -13.17 14.42
N ARG A 257 -0.26 -13.57 15.10
CA ARG A 257 -1.59 -13.67 14.50
C ARG A 257 -2.71 -13.21 15.45
N ASN A 258 -3.76 -12.61 14.92
CA ASN A 258 -4.89 -12.09 15.70
C ASN A 258 -4.39 -11.06 16.74
N VAL A 259 -3.82 -9.95 16.25
CA VAL A 259 -3.24 -8.91 17.10
C VAL A 259 -4.11 -7.66 17.07
N THR A 260 -4.44 -7.11 18.23
CA THR A 260 -5.08 -5.81 18.40
C THR A 260 -4.16 -4.88 19.17
N VAL A 261 -3.91 -3.69 18.62
CA VAL A 261 -3.16 -2.61 19.27
C VAL A 261 -4.02 -1.36 19.21
N GLU A 262 -4.45 -0.86 20.36
CA GLU A 262 -5.38 0.26 20.40
C GLU A 262 -5.12 1.27 21.52
N ASP A 263 -5.53 2.52 21.31
CA ASP A 263 -5.49 3.57 22.33
C ASP A 263 -4.10 3.75 22.96
N ILE A 264 -3.06 3.77 22.12
CA ILE A 264 -1.67 3.93 22.58
C ILE A 264 -1.17 5.34 22.26
N ALA A 265 -0.54 5.96 23.26
CA ALA A 265 0.20 7.20 23.12
C ALA A 265 1.71 6.94 23.16
N PHE A 266 2.40 7.29 22.08
CA PHE A 266 3.87 7.29 21.99
C PHE A 266 4.38 8.72 22.19
N VAL A 267 5.17 8.94 23.25
CA VAL A 267 5.68 10.26 23.61
C VAL A 267 7.19 10.17 23.78
N ASP A 268 7.92 10.89 22.92
CA ASP A 268 9.38 10.94 22.93
C ASP A 268 10.01 9.55 22.75
N THR A 269 9.41 8.72 21.90
CA THR A 269 10.03 7.45 21.54
C THR A 269 11.20 7.69 20.62
N ALA A 270 12.27 6.93 20.81
CA ALA A 270 13.51 7.10 20.06
C ALA A 270 13.44 6.51 18.65
N SER A 271 12.55 5.55 18.39
CA SER A 271 12.39 4.84 17.11
C SER A 271 10.91 4.63 16.84
N ASP A 272 10.56 3.53 16.17
CA ASP A 272 9.20 3.24 15.77
C ASP A 272 8.28 3.11 16.98
N GLY A 273 7.02 3.53 16.82
CA GLY A 273 5.97 3.33 17.81
C GLY A 273 5.57 1.85 17.86
N VAL A 274 4.85 1.41 16.84
CA VAL A 274 4.47 0.00 16.67
C VAL A 274 5.14 -0.56 15.42
N HIS A 275 5.86 -1.67 15.56
CA HIS A 275 6.53 -2.34 14.45
C HIS A 275 6.12 -3.80 14.34
N PHE A 276 5.68 -4.24 13.16
CA PHE A 276 5.37 -5.63 12.85
C PHE A 276 6.36 -6.25 11.89
N GLN A 277 6.88 -7.42 12.24
CA GLN A 277 7.72 -8.26 11.39
C GLN A 277 6.96 -9.51 10.90
N GLY A 278 7.20 -9.90 9.66
CA GLY A 278 6.62 -11.10 9.06
C GLY A 278 7.17 -12.40 9.66
N PRO A 279 6.46 -13.53 9.57
CA PRO A 279 5.09 -13.65 9.06
C PRO A 279 4.10 -13.03 10.04
N SER A 280 3.07 -12.32 9.59
CA SER A 280 2.03 -11.81 10.50
C SER A 280 0.66 -11.77 9.85
N SER A 281 -0.41 -11.99 10.61
CA SER A 281 -1.77 -11.96 10.04
C SER A 281 -2.87 -11.54 11.00
N SER A 282 -3.98 -11.03 10.45
CA SER A 282 -5.16 -10.60 11.23
C SER A 282 -4.78 -9.55 12.28
N ILE A 283 -4.32 -8.39 11.80
CA ILE A 283 -3.77 -7.31 12.61
C ILE A 283 -4.72 -6.12 12.58
N ALA A 284 -5.04 -5.58 13.75
CA ALA A 284 -5.76 -4.33 13.92
C ALA A 284 -4.91 -3.35 14.73
N VAL A 285 -4.60 -2.18 14.16
CA VAL A 285 -3.91 -1.07 14.83
C VAL A 285 -4.84 0.14 14.76
N ARG A 286 -5.32 0.65 15.89
CA ARG A 286 -6.31 1.74 15.88
C ARG A 286 -6.12 2.78 16.97
N ARG A 287 -6.48 4.04 16.70
CA ARG A 287 -6.42 5.13 17.68
C ARG A 287 -5.03 5.29 18.29
N ILE A 288 -4.03 5.41 17.42
CA ILE A 288 -2.63 5.57 17.82
C ILE A 288 -2.25 7.05 17.77
N THR A 289 -1.66 7.56 18.84
CA THR A 289 -1.13 8.92 18.89
C THR A 289 0.38 8.89 19.07
N GLY A 290 1.08 9.76 18.34
CA GLY A 290 2.53 9.89 18.43
C GLY A 290 2.96 11.35 18.51
N VAL A 291 3.80 11.70 19.49
CA VAL A 291 4.42 13.02 19.59
C VAL A 291 5.92 12.83 19.72
N ARG A 292 6.67 13.39 18.77
CA ARG A 292 8.14 13.30 18.67
C ARG A 292 8.66 11.86 18.69
N THR A 293 8.03 10.97 17.92
CA THR A 293 8.60 9.63 17.69
C THR A 293 9.80 9.77 16.75
N GLY A 294 10.92 9.13 17.07
CA GLY A 294 12.19 9.35 16.36
C GLY A 294 12.17 8.83 14.93
N ASP A 295 11.41 7.77 14.67
CA ASP A 295 11.28 7.14 13.35
C ASP A 295 9.80 6.98 12.96
N ASP A 296 9.35 5.79 12.60
CA ASP A 296 8.02 5.57 12.01
C ASP A 296 6.95 5.29 13.09
N LEU A 297 5.81 5.98 13.08
CA LEU A 297 4.81 5.76 14.13
C LEU A 297 4.22 4.34 14.10
N VAL A 298 3.87 3.86 12.90
CA VAL A 298 3.44 2.48 12.65
C VAL A 298 4.23 1.91 11.46
N ALA A 299 4.86 0.75 11.64
CA ALA A 299 5.71 0.12 10.64
C ALA A 299 5.37 -1.37 10.42
N PHE A 300 5.47 -1.81 9.17
CA PHE A 300 5.33 -3.21 8.76
C PHE A 300 6.50 -3.62 7.87
N THR A 301 7.20 -4.69 8.25
CA THR A 301 8.33 -5.25 7.50
C THR A 301 8.17 -6.77 7.33
N THR A 302 8.05 -7.27 6.10
CA THR A 302 8.06 -8.75 5.91
C THR A 302 9.44 -9.35 6.16
N VAL A 303 10.47 -8.52 5.92
CA VAL A 303 11.89 -8.77 6.12
C VAL A 303 12.46 -7.45 6.60
N ASP A 304 13.06 -7.43 7.78
CA ASP A 304 13.67 -6.22 8.30
C ASP A 304 15.03 -5.98 7.62
N GLY A 305 15.09 -4.98 6.73
CA GLY A 305 16.26 -4.71 5.87
C GLY A 305 17.45 -4.09 6.59
N GLN A 306 17.27 -3.62 7.82
CA GLN A 306 18.33 -3.00 8.60
C GLN A 306 19.13 -4.01 9.41
N SER A 307 18.90 -5.30 9.21
CA SER A 307 19.67 -6.31 9.89
C SER A 307 21.16 -6.25 9.48
N HIS A 308 21.97 -5.47 10.19
CA HIS A 308 23.42 -5.46 10.06
C HIS A 308 24.02 -6.84 10.40
N ASP A 309 25.26 -7.09 9.98
CA ASP A 309 26.03 -8.28 10.32
C ASP A 309 26.03 -8.46 11.85
N GLY A 310 25.24 -9.41 12.36
CA GLY A 310 25.08 -9.67 13.79
C GLY A 310 23.84 -9.05 14.47
N SER A 311 23.08 -8.20 13.79
CA SER A 311 21.75 -7.80 14.26
C SER A 311 20.81 -9.01 14.28
N ARG A 312 20.05 -9.15 15.35
CA ARG A 312 19.22 -10.33 15.62
C ARG A 312 17.76 -10.15 15.22
N LEU A 313 17.39 -9.05 14.56
CA LEU A 313 16.01 -8.81 14.12
C LEU A 313 15.56 -9.66 12.92
N GLY A 314 16.47 -10.46 12.34
CA GLY A 314 16.10 -11.51 11.41
C GLY A 314 15.47 -12.75 12.07
N ASP A 315 15.05 -12.68 13.34
CA ASP A 315 14.45 -13.78 14.10
C ASP A 315 13.05 -14.18 13.63
N CYS A 316 12.49 -13.41 12.70
CA CYS A 316 11.29 -13.73 11.96
C CYS A 316 11.37 -13.12 10.55
N GLU A 317 10.81 -13.83 9.56
CA GLU A 317 10.56 -13.30 8.23
C GLU A 317 9.40 -14.05 7.55
N GLY A 318 8.59 -13.35 6.76
CA GLY A 318 7.45 -13.96 6.07
C GLY A 318 6.42 -12.97 5.56
N ASP A 319 5.36 -13.48 4.93
CA ASP A 319 4.26 -12.66 4.40
C ASP A 319 3.48 -11.97 5.54
N ILE A 320 2.95 -10.78 5.27
CA ILE A 320 2.02 -10.07 6.15
C ILE A 320 0.66 -9.97 5.45
N THR A 321 -0.43 -10.35 6.13
CA THR A 321 -1.77 -10.36 5.53
C THR A 321 -2.86 -9.89 6.48
N ASP A 322 -4.00 -9.43 5.96
CA ASP A 322 -5.17 -9.03 6.75
C ASP A 322 -4.84 -7.96 7.80
N VAL A 323 -4.43 -6.79 7.32
CA VAL A 323 -4.01 -5.68 8.18
C VAL A 323 -5.02 -4.54 8.08
N THR A 324 -5.42 -4.02 9.23
CA THR A 324 -6.24 -2.81 9.36
C THR A 324 -5.50 -1.80 10.24
N VAL A 325 -5.26 -0.60 9.71
CA VAL A 325 -4.68 0.55 10.44
C VAL A 325 -5.66 1.70 10.40
N GLU A 326 -6.11 2.20 11.55
CA GLU A 326 -7.17 3.21 11.63
C GLU A 326 -6.83 4.31 12.65
N ASP A 327 -7.25 5.54 12.36
CA ASP A 327 -7.18 6.67 13.31
C ASP A 327 -5.77 6.87 13.91
N VAL A 328 -4.77 7.04 13.05
CA VAL A 328 -3.38 7.30 13.46
C VAL A 328 -3.08 8.79 13.36
N TYR A 329 -2.71 9.39 14.49
CA TYR A 329 -2.36 10.80 14.58
C TYR A 329 -0.90 10.96 15.04
N GLY A 330 -0.09 11.66 14.24
CA GLY A 330 1.32 11.89 14.59
C GLY A 330 1.74 13.35 14.46
N GLN A 331 2.57 13.79 15.40
CA GLN A 331 3.28 15.08 15.36
C GLN A 331 4.77 14.83 15.49
N SER A 332 5.55 15.33 14.53
CA SER A 332 7.01 15.24 14.53
C SER A 332 7.55 13.80 14.54
N CYS A 333 6.84 12.86 13.92
CA CYS A 333 7.34 11.52 13.56
C CYS A 333 8.02 11.54 12.18
N LEU A 334 8.86 10.56 11.84
CA LEU A 334 9.44 10.50 10.49
C LEU A 334 8.36 10.23 9.44
N CYS A 335 7.51 9.24 9.68
CA CYS A 335 6.25 9.07 8.97
C CYS A 335 5.18 8.45 9.89
N LEU A 336 3.91 8.53 9.48
CA LEU A 336 2.80 7.92 10.22
C LEU A 336 2.72 6.41 9.98
N LEU A 337 2.90 6.02 8.72
CA LEU A 337 2.79 4.64 8.29
C LEU A 337 3.91 4.31 7.31
N LYS A 338 4.71 3.32 7.66
CA LYS A 338 5.68 2.70 6.77
C LYS A 338 5.34 1.24 6.51
N VAL A 339 5.42 0.86 5.26
CA VAL A 339 5.24 -0.51 4.81
C VAL A 339 6.39 -0.84 3.88
N THR A 340 7.13 -1.87 4.23
CA THR A 340 8.19 -2.40 3.38
C THR A 340 8.03 -3.90 3.30
N SER A 341 8.15 -4.43 2.10
CA SER A 341 8.40 -5.85 1.93
C SER A 341 9.87 -6.04 1.54
N GLY A 342 10.23 -7.27 1.18
CA GLY A 342 11.54 -7.56 0.65
C GLY A 342 11.62 -8.97 0.14
N THR A 343 12.84 -9.34 -0.19
CA THR A 343 13.19 -10.69 -0.60
C THR A 343 13.78 -11.41 0.61
N GLY A 344 13.04 -12.39 1.13
CA GLY A 344 13.49 -13.20 2.26
C GLY A 344 14.39 -14.34 1.81
N ALA A 345 14.42 -15.40 2.62
CA ALA A 345 15.09 -16.64 2.29
C ALA A 345 14.72 -17.16 0.88
N ALA A 346 15.70 -17.68 0.13
CA ALA A 346 15.58 -18.38 -1.15
C ALA A 346 15.30 -17.47 -2.33
N GLY A 347 15.57 -16.16 -2.17
CA GLY A 347 15.10 -15.18 -3.14
C GLY A 347 13.57 -15.09 -3.12
N ALA A 348 12.89 -15.64 -2.11
CA ALA A 348 11.45 -15.63 -2.04
C ALA A 348 10.99 -14.19 -1.79
N GLN A 349 10.32 -13.63 -2.79
CA GLN A 349 9.58 -12.40 -2.62
C GLN A 349 8.56 -12.61 -1.50
N ARG A 350 8.61 -11.76 -0.47
CA ARG A 350 7.56 -11.72 0.55
C ARG A 350 6.49 -10.72 0.13
N HIS A 351 5.28 -10.92 0.63
CA HIS A 351 4.12 -10.18 0.18
C HIS A 351 3.39 -9.54 1.35
N ILE A 352 2.89 -8.33 1.11
CA ILE A 352 1.94 -7.67 1.98
C ILE A 352 0.60 -7.58 1.23
N ARG A 353 -0.42 -8.31 1.70
CA ARG A 353 -1.73 -8.41 1.01
C ARG A 353 -2.89 -8.08 1.94
N ARG A 354 -4.04 -7.69 1.37
CA ARG A 354 -5.25 -7.35 2.13
C ARG A 354 -4.97 -6.30 3.22
N PHE A 355 -4.18 -5.30 2.86
CA PHE A 355 -3.79 -4.20 3.74
C PHE A 355 -4.78 -3.04 3.61
N THR A 356 -5.29 -2.52 4.72
CA THR A 356 -6.17 -1.35 4.75
C THR A 356 -5.63 -0.35 5.75
N ALA A 357 -5.49 0.92 5.34
CA ALA A 357 -5.24 2.03 6.24
C ALA A 357 -6.22 3.18 6.03
N SER A 358 -6.70 3.78 7.11
CA SER A 358 -7.57 4.96 7.10
C SER A 358 -7.34 5.90 8.29
N GLY A 359 -7.76 7.16 8.16
CA GLY A 359 -7.71 8.13 9.25
C GLY A 359 -6.28 8.53 9.64
N LEU A 360 -5.43 8.81 8.65
CA LEU A 360 -4.02 9.15 8.87
C LEU A 360 -3.83 10.68 8.87
N ALA A 361 -3.57 11.26 10.03
CA ALA A 361 -3.58 12.70 10.25
C ALA A 361 -2.36 13.21 11.04
N GLY A 362 -2.05 14.50 10.89
CA GLY A 362 -0.99 15.19 11.62
C GLY A 362 0.14 15.73 10.75
N SER A 363 1.35 15.84 11.31
CA SER A 363 2.52 16.42 10.64
C SER A 363 3.75 15.57 10.90
N VAL A 364 4.50 15.25 9.83
CA VAL A 364 5.70 14.40 9.90
C VAL A 364 6.95 15.21 9.53
N THR A 365 8.10 14.86 10.09
CA THR A 365 9.41 15.46 9.77
C THR A 365 10.00 14.88 8.49
N GLY A 366 9.64 13.64 8.13
CA GLY A 366 10.05 13.00 6.89
C GLY A 366 9.33 13.57 5.67
N ARG A 367 9.71 13.05 4.49
CA ARG A 367 9.18 13.58 3.22
C ARG A 367 7.69 13.30 3.05
N SER A 368 7.24 12.10 3.41
CA SER A 368 5.87 11.62 3.15
C SER A 368 5.28 11.00 4.42
N PRO A 369 4.04 11.35 4.82
CA PRO A 369 3.32 10.73 5.93
C PRO A 369 3.07 9.23 5.75
N VAL A 370 2.80 8.78 4.53
CA VAL A 370 2.63 7.37 4.19
C VAL A 370 3.72 6.95 3.22
N GLN A 371 4.49 5.92 3.59
CA GLN A 371 5.57 5.38 2.78
C GLN A 371 5.39 3.88 2.59
N ILE A 372 5.20 3.47 1.34
CA ILE A 372 5.22 2.06 0.94
C ILE A 372 6.41 1.91 0.00
N VAL A 373 7.54 1.41 0.50
CA VAL A 373 8.83 1.57 -0.18
C VAL A 373 9.67 0.29 -0.17
N ASP A 374 10.50 0.15 -1.19
CA ASP A 374 11.59 -0.83 -1.21
C ASP A 374 12.58 -0.54 -0.07
N TYR A 375 12.93 -1.58 0.67
CA TYR A 375 13.86 -1.47 1.80
C TYR A 375 14.79 -2.70 1.87
N ALA A 376 14.23 -3.87 2.13
CA ALA A 376 14.95 -5.16 2.15
C ALA A 376 14.95 -5.86 0.78
N GLY A 377 14.92 -5.07 -0.30
CA GLY A 377 14.73 -5.53 -1.68
C GLY A 377 13.41 -5.04 -2.26
N PRO A 378 13.03 -5.52 -3.46
CA PRO A 378 11.77 -5.17 -4.09
C PRO A 378 10.58 -5.53 -3.20
N THR A 379 9.69 -4.57 -2.99
CA THR A 379 8.46 -4.73 -2.22
C THR A 379 7.35 -5.23 -3.13
N TRP A 380 6.59 -6.22 -2.65
CA TRP A 380 5.29 -6.59 -3.21
C TRP A 380 4.18 -6.12 -2.27
N PHE A 381 3.23 -5.32 -2.77
CA PHE A 381 2.15 -4.74 -1.97
C PHE A 381 0.78 -4.78 -2.68
N GLU A 382 -0.27 -5.08 -1.92
CA GLU A 382 -1.68 -4.97 -2.30
C GLU A 382 -2.51 -4.41 -1.12
N GLY A 383 -3.31 -3.37 -1.37
CA GLY A 383 -4.10 -2.76 -0.32
C GLY A 383 -4.84 -1.46 -0.66
N THR A 384 -5.51 -0.92 0.35
CA THR A 384 -6.26 0.34 0.30
C THR A 384 -5.70 1.34 1.32
N ILE A 385 -5.41 2.56 0.87
CA ILE A 385 -5.03 3.69 1.73
C ILE A 385 -6.11 4.77 1.60
N SER A 386 -6.63 5.27 2.71
CA SER A 386 -7.73 6.24 2.68
C SER A 386 -7.68 7.30 3.76
N ASP A 387 -8.45 8.37 3.59
CA ASP A 387 -8.69 9.42 4.59
C ASP A 387 -7.36 9.97 5.17
N VAL A 388 -6.50 10.47 4.27
CA VAL A 388 -5.16 10.99 4.61
C VAL A 388 -5.19 12.51 4.56
N THR A 389 -5.00 13.15 5.70
CA THR A 389 -4.92 14.62 5.83
C THR A 389 -3.57 15.08 6.38
N ALA A 390 -2.63 14.15 6.55
CA ALA A 390 -1.31 14.43 7.08
C ALA A 390 -0.39 15.13 6.08
N VAL A 391 0.61 15.84 6.60
CA VAL A 391 1.54 16.68 5.84
C VAL A 391 2.97 16.30 6.14
N GLY A 392 3.79 16.12 5.10
CA GLY A 392 5.22 15.89 5.22
C GLY A 392 6.06 17.08 4.76
N ASN A 393 7.38 16.93 4.87
CA ASN A 393 8.35 17.95 4.48
C ASN A 393 8.63 17.92 2.95
N GLY A 394 7.63 18.31 2.16
CA GLY A 394 7.75 18.55 0.71
C GLY A 394 7.64 17.33 -0.20
N GLY A 395 7.41 16.12 0.34
CA GLY A 395 7.08 14.92 -0.45
C GLY A 395 5.57 14.72 -0.64
N PRO A 396 5.15 13.69 -1.38
CA PRO A 396 3.73 13.33 -1.51
C PRO A 396 3.11 12.95 -0.16
N SER A 397 1.79 13.11 -0.02
CA SER A 397 1.07 12.61 1.16
C SER A 397 1.10 11.08 1.22
N VAL A 398 1.00 10.43 0.05
CA VAL A 398 1.12 8.98 -0.10
C VAL A 398 2.21 8.67 -1.13
N ASN A 399 3.32 8.10 -0.67
CA ASN A 399 4.42 7.64 -1.52
C ASN A 399 4.40 6.12 -1.64
N LEU A 400 4.19 5.61 -2.85
CA LEU A 400 4.43 4.22 -3.19
C LEU A 400 5.66 4.15 -4.10
N ALA A 401 6.72 3.47 -3.65
CA ALA A 401 7.94 3.25 -4.39
C ALA A 401 8.38 1.78 -4.21
N VAL A 402 7.67 0.87 -4.89
CA VAL A 402 7.80 -0.57 -4.68
C VAL A 402 8.20 -1.31 -5.95
N GLY A 403 8.74 -2.52 -5.83
CA GLY A 403 8.95 -3.40 -6.98
C GLY A 403 7.66 -3.73 -7.74
N THR A 404 6.69 -4.34 -7.06
CA THR A 404 5.45 -4.85 -7.65
C THR A 404 4.21 -4.44 -6.86
N LEU A 405 3.18 -3.96 -7.56
CA LEU A 405 1.87 -3.67 -7.01
C LEU A 405 0.83 -4.68 -7.49
N GLY A 406 0.08 -5.25 -6.56
CA GLY A 406 -1.15 -5.97 -6.84
C GLY A 406 -2.27 -4.99 -7.21
N ASN A 407 -3.38 -5.05 -6.48
CA ASN A 407 -4.45 -4.07 -6.55
C ASN A 407 -4.21 -2.95 -5.52
N LEU A 408 -4.12 -1.71 -6.00
CA LEU A 408 -3.97 -0.55 -5.15
C LEU A 408 -5.21 0.33 -5.23
N VAL A 409 -5.74 0.73 -4.08
CA VAL A 409 -6.73 1.80 -3.95
C VAL A 409 -6.19 2.91 -3.05
N VAL A 410 -6.16 4.14 -3.54
CA VAL A 410 -5.89 5.33 -2.71
C VAL A 410 -7.10 6.26 -2.81
N GLN A 411 -7.65 6.69 -1.68
CA GLN A 411 -8.83 7.55 -1.70
C GLN A 411 -8.88 8.59 -0.58
N ASP A 412 -9.66 9.66 -0.77
CA ASP A 412 -9.91 10.67 0.27
C ASP A 412 -8.61 11.30 0.81
N VAL A 413 -7.71 11.71 -0.09
CA VAL A 413 -6.44 12.37 0.29
C VAL A 413 -6.58 13.87 0.12
N THR A 414 -6.31 14.63 1.18
CA THR A 414 -6.38 16.10 1.18
C THR A 414 -5.00 16.69 1.36
N TRP A 415 -4.55 17.45 0.36
CA TRP A 415 -3.37 18.28 0.46
C TRP A 415 -3.76 19.65 1.06
N PRO A 416 -3.17 20.07 2.18
CA PRO A 416 -3.65 21.21 2.96
C PRO A 416 -3.31 22.55 2.29
N ALA A 417 -4.02 23.60 2.68
CA ALA A 417 -3.80 24.94 2.14
C ALA A 417 -2.45 25.55 2.53
N SER A 418 -1.94 25.19 3.70
CA SER A 418 -0.68 25.69 4.25
C SER A 418 0.57 25.05 3.62
N ALA A 419 0.45 23.89 2.96
CA ALA A 419 1.59 23.19 2.38
C ALA A 419 2.06 23.83 1.06
N PRO A 420 3.35 23.69 0.70
CA PRO A 420 3.86 23.98 -0.64
C PRO A 420 3.06 23.27 -1.74
N ALA A 421 3.19 23.70 -2.99
CA ALA A 421 2.61 22.98 -4.11
C ALA A 421 3.17 21.54 -4.16
N PRO A 422 2.35 20.50 -4.38
CA PRO A 422 2.79 19.11 -4.38
C PRO A 422 3.52 18.76 -5.69
N THR A 423 4.78 19.17 -5.80
CA THR A 423 5.60 18.98 -7.02
C THR A 423 5.98 17.53 -7.29
N GLY A 424 5.87 16.65 -6.30
CA GLY A 424 6.03 15.20 -6.42
C GLY A 424 4.73 14.43 -6.61
N GLY A 425 3.58 15.11 -6.66
CA GLY A 425 2.24 14.52 -6.53
C GLY A 425 1.71 14.60 -5.10
N ILE A 426 0.38 14.67 -4.93
CA ILE A 426 -0.28 14.36 -3.65
C ILE A 426 -0.16 12.86 -3.38
N VAL A 427 -0.37 12.06 -4.44
CA VAL A 427 -0.12 10.62 -4.48
C VAL A 427 0.95 10.36 -5.52
N ARG A 428 2.00 9.63 -5.15
CA ARG A 428 3.03 9.15 -6.08
C ARG A 428 3.02 7.63 -6.12
N VAL A 429 2.94 7.08 -7.33
CA VAL A 429 2.98 5.64 -7.58
C VAL A 429 4.17 5.32 -8.47
N SER A 430 5.21 4.74 -7.88
CA SER A 430 6.42 4.29 -8.57
C SER A 430 6.51 2.77 -8.41
N ALA A 431 6.46 2.03 -9.52
CA ALA A 431 6.60 0.58 -9.50
C ALA A 431 7.17 0.00 -10.80
N THR A 432 7.80 -1.17 -10.72
CA THR A 432 8.20 -1.91 -11.93
C THR A 432 6.97 -2.46 -12.65
N SER A 433 6.04 -3.05 -11.90
CA SER A 433 4.75 -3.49 -12.44
C SER A 433 3.61 -3.24 -11.47
N ALA A 434 2.41 -3.00 -12.00
CA ALA A 434 1.18 -2.95 -11.24
C ALA A 434 0.03 -3.66 -11.97
N SER A 435 -0.79 -4.41 -11.24
CA SER A 435 -2.00 -5.01 -11.82
C SER A 435 -3.08 -3.94 -12.02
N SER A 436 -3.45 -3.24 -10.94
CA SER A 436 -4.39 -2.13 -11.00
C SER A 436 -4.05 -1.02 -10.00
N VAL A 437 -4.29 0.23 -10.39
CA VAL A 437 -4.13 1.42 -9.56
C VAL A 437 -5.41 2.24 -9.64
N THR A 438 -6.11 2.38 -8.52
CA THR A 438 -7.28 3.26 -8.40
C THR A 438 -6.96 4.41 -7.46
N VAL A 439 -7.13 5.64 -7.91
CA VAL A 439 -6.97 6.83 -7.07
C VAL A 439 -8.24 7.67 -7.15
N ARG A 440 -8.89 8.00 -6.03
CA ARG A 440 -10.13 8.80 -6.08
C ARG A 440 -10.30 9.79 -4.94
N ARG A 441 -11.10 10.84 -5.17
CA ARG A 441 -11.44 11.85 -4.14
C ARG A 441 -10.17 12.53 -3.60
N LEU A 442 -9.36 13.06 -4.51
CA LEU A 442 -8.18 13.85 -4.16
C LEU A 442 -8.54 15.33 -4.10
N THR A 443 -8.12 16.03 -3.06
CA THR A 443 -8.35 17.47 -2.94
C THR A 443 -7.03 18.23 -2.75
N ASN A 444 -6.71 19.13 -3.67
CA ASN A 444 -5.61 20.09 -3.51
C ASN A 444 -6.13 21.43 -3.00
N ARG A 445 -5.83 21.79 -1.75
CA ARG A 445 -6.16 23.11 -1.19
C ARG A 445 -5.00 24.11 -1.19
N SER A 446 -3.80 23.72 -1.66
CA SER A 446 -2.63 24.61 -1.63
C SER A 446 -2.82 25.82 -2.56
N ILE A 447 -2.65 27.01 -1.99
CA ILE A 447 -2.64 28.29 -2.71
C ILE A 447 -1.22 28.77 -3.06
N ARG A 448 -0.20 28.01 -2.65
CA ARG A 448 1.20 28.42 -2.81
C ARG A 448 1.65 28.27 -4.26
N THR A 449 2.65 29.06 -4.63
CA THR A 449 3.25 29.03 -5.96
C THR A 449 3.95 27.70 -6.23
N GLY A 450 3.87 27.22 -7.47
CA GLY A 450 4.53 25.99 -7.92
C GLY A 450 3.67 25.16 -8.87
N ASN A 451 4.28 24.10 -9.41
CA ASN A 451 3.61 23.15 -10.30
C ASN A 451 3.00 22.02 -9.46
N GLY A 452 1.75 22.20 -9.03
CA GLY A 452 1.05 21.16 -8.27
C GLY A 452 0.70 19.95 -9.14
N ILE A 453 0.84 18.75 -8.58
CA ILE A 453 0.42 17.50 -9.23
C ILE A 453 -0.52 16.74 -8.29
N GLY A 454 -1.64 16.23 -8.80
CA GLY A 454 -2.54 15.34 -8.06
C GLY A 454 -1.92 13.95 -7.90
N VAL A 455 -1.79 13.23 -9.01
CA VAL A 455 -1.21 11.88 -9.08
C VAL A 455 0.02 11.86 -9.97
N ALA A 456 1.17 11.43 -9.45
CA ALA A 456 2.37 11.18 -10.22
C ALA A 456 2.54 9.67 -10.47
N LEU A 457 2.49 9.25 -11.74
CA LEU A 457 2.67 7.86 -12.18
C LEU A 457 4.10 7.66 -12.69
N ALA A 458 4.91 6.92 -11.95
CA ALA A 458 6.30 6.56 -12.24
C ALA A 458 6.47 5.04 -12.40
N VAL A 459 5.55 4.43 -13.15
CA VAL A 459 5.39 2.99 -13.33
C VAL A 459 5.95 2.47 -14.66
N ALA A 460 6.59 1.31 -14.68
CA ALA A 460 7.05 0.71 -15.94
C ALA A 460 5.90 0.03 -16.69
N SER A 461 5.04 -0.69 -15.98
CA SER A 461 3.85 -1.33 -16.55
C SER A 461 2.67 -1.27 -15.59
N ILE A 462 1.49 -0.85 -16.06
CA ILE A 462 0.21 -0.96 -15.35
C ILE A 462 -0.82 -1.65 -16.25
N GLY A 463 -1.55 -2.62 -15.72
CA GLY A 463 -2.75 -3.15 -16.37
C GLY A 463 -3.83 -2.07 -16.51
N THR A 464 -4.43 -1.65 -15.39
CA THR A 464 -5.46 -0.60 -15.36
C THR A 464 -5.13 0.52 -14.36
N ALA A 465 -5.22 1.77 -14.80
CA ALA A 465 -5.15 2.96 -13.95
C ALA A 465 -6.50 3.71 -14.01
N SER A 466 -7.18 3.86 -12.87
CA SER A 466 -8.46 4.56 -12.74
C SER A 466 -8.35 5.71 -11.75
N ILE A 467 -8.45 6.94 -12.24
CA ILE A 467 -8.36 8.16 -11.43
C ILE A 467 -9.72 8.88 -11.46
N GLY A 468 -10.27 9.23 -10.30
CA GLY A 468 -11.63 9.80 -10.20
C GLY A 468 -11.75 10.91 -9.17
N ASN A 469 -12.72 11.82 -9.32
CA ASN A 469 -13.04 12.82 -8.29
C ASN A 469 -11.82 13.64 -7.85
N VAL A 470 -11.04 14.17 -8.78
CA VAL A 470 -9.87 15.02 -8.47
C VAL A 470 -10.31 16.47 -8.44
N SER A 471 -10.07 17.15 -7.32
CA SER A 471 -10.51 18.51 -7.10
C SER A 471 -9.35 19.44 -6.72
N CYS A 472 -9.31 20.62 -7.33
CA CYS A 472 -8.52 21.76 -6.86
C CYS A 472 -9.47 22.95 -6.74
N PRO A 473 -10.14 23.13 -5.59
CA PRO A 473 -11.16 24.18 -5.41
C PRO A 473 -10.57 25.58 -5.25
N VAL A 474 -9.24 25.70 -5.17
CA VAL A 474 -8.52 26.97 -5.00
C VAL A 474 -7.91 27.43 -6.32
N LEU A 475 -7.70 28.74 -6.46
CA LEU A 475 -7.09 29.36 -7.64
C LEU A 475 -5.57 29.18 -7.64
N ALA A 476 -5.10 27.93 -7.68
CA ALA A 476 -3.67 27.62 -7.74
C ALA A 476 -3.06 28.12 -9.07
N PRO A 477 -1.78 28.56 -9.09
CA PRO A 477 -1.13 28.97 -10.33
C PRO A 477 -1.09 27.87 -11.40
N LYS A 478 -0.76 26.64 -11.00
CA LYS A 478 -0.76 25.46 -11.88
C LYS A 478 -1.11 24.18 -11.13
N PHE A 479 -1.99 23.35 -11.71
CA PHE A 479 -2.30 22.03 -11.17
C PHE A 479 -2.57 20.99 -12.28
N ASP A 480 -1.69 20.00 -12.38
CA ASP A 480 -1.89 18.82 -13.23
C ASP A 480 -2.53 17.69 -12.42
N SER A 481 -3.68 17.16 -12.83
CA SER A 481 -4.35 16.12 -12.02
C SER A 481 -3.65 14.78 -12.05
N VAL A 482 -3.19 14.36 -13.22
CA VAL A 482 -2.41 13.14 -13.40
C VAL A 482 -1.21 13.47 -14.27
N ARG A 483 -0.03 13.00 -13.84
CA ARG A 483 1.21 13.17 -14.58
C ARG A 483 1.96 11.86 -14.73
N LEU A 484 2.31 11.51 -15.97
CA LEU A 484 3.18 10.39 -16.27
C LEU A 484 4.64 10.86 -16.31
N VAL A 485 5.49 10.33 -15.43
CA VAL A 485 6.87 10.84 -15.21
C VAL A 485 7.96 9.84 -15.59
N ARG A 486 7.61 8.60 -15.97
CA ARG A 486 8.57 7.54 -16.28
C ARG A 486 8.67 7.25 -17.78
N ALA A 487 9.90 7.15 -18.28
CA ALA A 487 10.22 6.71 -19.63
C ALA A 487 9.69 5.29 -19.91
N ALA A 488 9.30 5.03 -21.16
CA ALA A 488 8.86 3.73 -21.65
C ALA A 488 7.72 3.07 -20.85
N ALA A 489 6.91 3.87 -20.15
CA ALA A 489 5.79 3.37 -19.37
C ALA A 489 4.73 2.71 -20.28
N LYS A 490 4.23 1.53 -19.86
CA LYS A 490 3.17 0.77 -20.54
C LYS A 490 1.91 0.78 -19.69
N ILE A 491 0.81 1.32 -20.23
CA ILE A 491 -0.49 1.34 -19.54
C ILE A 491 -1.50 0.66 -20.46
N GLY A 492 -2.17 -0.40 -19.96
CA GLY A 492 -3.25 -1.05 -20.69
C GLY A 492 -4.45 -0.10 -20.83
N THR A 493 -5.09 0.22 -19.70
CA THR A 493 -6.23 1.13 -19.67
C THR A 493 -5.99 2.28 -18.70
N LEU A 494 -6.18 3.52 -19.17
CA LEU A 494 -6.22 4.73 -18.35
C LEU A 494 -7.66 5.27 -18.34
N ALA A 495 -8.24 5.51 -17.18
CA ALA A 495 -9.53 6.16 -17.02
C ALA A 495 -9.38 7.34 -16.06
N ILE A 496 -9.81 8.53 -16.49
CA ILE A 496 -9.84 9.74 -15.65
C ILE A 496 -11.27 10.29 -15.65
N SER A 497 -11.86 10.49 -14.48
CA SER A 497 -13.24 10.96 -14.37
C SER A 497 -13.47 11.96 -13.24
N ASP A 498 -14.54 12.75 -13.34
CA ASP A 498 -14.98 13.67 -12.29
C ASP A 498 -13.86 14.62 -11.82
N ASP A 499 -13.17 15.22 -12.79
CA ASP A 499 -12.07 16.16 -12.51
C ASP A 499 -12.61 17.60 -12.50
N SER A 500 -12.39 18.32 -11.41
CA SER A 500 -12.80 19.72 -11.27
C SER A 500 -11.65 20.56 -10.71
N SER A 501 -10.99 21.37 -11.54
CA SER A 501 -9.88 22.22 -11.08
C SER A 501 -10.11 23.68 -11.46
N ALA A 502 -10.00 24.53 -10.44
CA ALA A 502 -10.05 25.98 -10.54
C ALA A 502 -8.66 26.61 -10.81
N ALA A 503 -7.62 25.80 -11.04
CA ALA A 503 -6.27 26.32 -11.27
C ALA A 503 -6.19 27.24 -12.52
N ARG A 504 -5.35 28.27 -12.43
CA ARG A 504 -5.11 29.26 -13.52
C ARG A 504 -4.42 28.63 -14.74
N ASP A 505 -3.68 27.56 -14.51
CA ASP A 505 -3.05 26.72 -15.52
C ASP A 505 -3.00 25.24 -15.06
N GLY A 506 -2.58 24.35 -15.94
CA GLY A 506 -2.40 22.92 -15.66
C GLY A 506 -3.46 22.03 -16.31
N ASN A 507 -3.12 20.76 -16.45
CA ASN A 507 -3.80 19.83 -17.33
C ASN A 507 -4.51 18.74 -16.54
N VAL A 508 -5.39 17.99 -17.19
CA VAL A 508 -6.00 16.81 -16.56
C VAL A 508 -5.02 15.65 -16.61
N PHE A 509 -4.46 15.39 -17.78
CA PHE A 509 -3.39 14.42 -17.98
C PHE A 509 -2.21 15.06 -18.72
N ALA A 510 -1.05 15.05 -18.06
CA ALA A 510 0.22 15.51 -18.62
C ALA A 510 1.21 14.34 -18.72
N ILE A 511 1.96 14.29 -19.82
CA ILE A 511 3.05 13.34 -20.02
C ILE A 511 4.34 14.15 -20.10
N ASP A 512 5.20 13.99 -19.10
CA ASP A 512 6.45 14.73 -19.03
C ASP A 512 7.39 14.35 -20.18
N ALA A 513 8.28 15.27 -20.55
CA ALA A 513 9.32 15.02 -21.54
C ALA A 513 10.25 13.85 -21.15
N ALA A 514 10.38 13.54 -19.86
CA ALA A 514 11.13 12.37 -19.37
C ALA A 514 10.42 11.05 -19.72
N ALA A 515 9.12 11.05 -20.00
CA ALA A 515 8.32 9.86 -20.29
C ALA A 515 8.37 9.43 -21.77
N LYS A 516 9.51 9.62 -22.47
CA LYS A 516 9.68 9.19 -23.87
C LYS A 516 9.40 7.70 -24.08
N GLY A 517 8.76 7.38 -25.22
CA GLY A 517 8.47 6.00 -25.60
C GLY A 517 7.33 5.35 -24.80
N TYR A 518 6.45 6.13 -24.16
CA TYR A 518 5.28 5.58 -23.47
C TYR A 518 4.35 4.84 -24.44
N ARG A 519 3.55 3.90 -23.90
CA ARG A 519 2.49 3.19 -24.62
C ARG A 519 1.23 3.16 -23.75
N ILE A 520 0.16 3.77 -24.23
CA ILE A 520 -1.16 3.70 -23.59
C ILE A 520 -2.10 3.04 -24.60
N ALA A 521 -2.67 1.88 -24.29
CA ALA A 521 -3.52 1.18 -25.26
C ALA A 521 -4.91 1.83 -25.35
N LYS A 522 -5.53 2.13 -24.20
CA LYS A 522 -6.84 2.80 -24.11
C LYS A 522 -6.79 3.91 -23.06
N ALA A 523 -7.39 5.06 -23.40
CA ALA A 523 -7.60 6.17 -22.49
C ALA A 523 -9.07 6.63 -22.54
N SER A 524 -9.65 6.92 -21.39
CA SER A 524 -11.00 7.46 -21.27
C SER A 524 -11.06 8.63 -20.30
N PHE A 525 -11.85 9.64 -20.67
CA PHE A 525 -12.04 10.88 -19.94
C PHE A 525 -13.53 11.15 -19.82
N ALA A 526 -14.03 11.36 -18.60
CA ALA A 526 -15.46 11.56 -18.35
C ALA A 526 -15.73 12.66 -17.32
N ARG A 527 -16.70 13.54 -17.58
CA ARG A 527 -17.18 14.56 -16.62
C ARG A 527 -16.03 15.42 -16.07
N VAL A 528 -15.34 16.12 -16.96
CA VAL A 528 -14.18 16.95 -16.63
C VAL A 528 -14.55 18.41 -16.77
N SER A 529 -14.30 19.22 -15.75
CA SER A 529 -14.54 20.66 -15.72
C SER A 529 -13.27 21.43 -15.37
N ARG A 530 -12.81 22.31 -16.28
CA ARG A 530 -11.55 23.05 -16.13
C ARG A 530 -11.68 24.53 -16.43
N ALA A 531 -11.19 25.39 -15.54
CA ALA A 531 -11.08 26.83 -15.86
C ALA A 531 -10.05 27.11 -16.96
N SER A 532 -8.97 26.31 -17.03
CA SER A 532 -7.82 26.52 -17.91
C SER A 532 -7.13 25.21 -18.32
N GLY A 533 -6.05 25.29 -19.09
CA GLY A 533 -5.21 24.14 -19.49
C GLY A 533 -5.87 23.13 -20.44
N SER A 534 -5.27 21.96 -20.63
CA SER A 534 -5.78 20.96 -21.59
C SER A 534 -6.15 19.64 -20.91
N LEU A 535 -7.01 18.85 -21.56
CA LEU A 535 -7.34 17.52 -21.06
C LEU A 535 -6.16 16.55 -21.22
N TRP A 536 -5.53 16.53 -22.40
CA TRP A 536 -4.34 15.70 -22.68
C TRP A 536 -3.19 16.55 -23.21
N VAL A 537 -2.01 16.46 -22.59
CA VAL A 537 -0.76 17.05 -23.10
C VAL A 537 0.35 16.01 -23.12
N ALA A 538 0.95 15.79 -24.30
CA ALA A 538 2.15 14.99 -24.43
C ALA A 538 3.35 15.86 -24.80
N ASP A 539 4.40 15.82 -23.97
CA ASP A 539 5.70 16.46 -24.26
C ASP A 539 6.74 15.48 -24.80
N ALA A 540 6.36 14.22 -24.98
CA ALA A 540 7.21 13.18 -25.54
C ALA A 540 6.53 12.46 -26.71
N ASP A 541 7.33 12.05 -27.69
CA ASP A 541 6.85 11.26 -28.83
C ASP A 541 6.67 9.79 -28.41
N ALA A 542 5.67 9.14 -29.00
CA ALA A 542 5.44 7.71 -28.91
C ALA A 542 5.08 7.14 -30.28
N THR A 543 5.32 5.85 -30.48
CA THR A 543 5.12 5.16 -31.78
C THR A 543 3.80 4.40 -31.84
N THR A 544 3.16 4.15 -30.71
CA THR A 544 1.95 3.32 -30.63
C THR A 544 0.68 4.15 -30.68
N SER A 545 -0.29 3.72 -31.48
CA SER A 545 -1.60 4.36 -31.52
C SER A 545 -2.37 4.17 -30.22
N THR A 546 -2.92 5.27 -29.68
CA THR A 546 -3.76 5.26 -28.47
C THR A 546 -5.23 5.42 -28.84
N ALA A 547 -6.12 4.56 -28.32
CA ALA A 547 -7.57 4.78 -28.40
C ALA A 547 -8.03 5.70 -27.27
N ILE A 548 -8.59 6.86 -27.60
CA ILE A 548 -8.97 7.92 -26.65
C ILE A 548 -10.48 8.15 -26.73
N THR A 549 -11.18 8.11 -25.60
CA THR A 549 -12.60 8.50 -25.49
C THR A 549 -12.74 9.69 -24.56
N VAL A 550 -13.49 10.71 -24.97
CA VAL A 550 -13.77 11.91 -24.18
C VAL A 550 -15.29 12.12 -24.12
N SER A 551 -15.82 12.29 -22.91
CA SER A 551 -17.24 12.53 -22.65
C SER A 551 -17.42 13.60 -21.57
N GLY A 552 -18.33 14.55 -21.76
CA GLY A 552 -18.66 15.54 -20.72
C GLY A 552 -17.49 16.47 -20.34
N TYR A 553 -16.63 16.83 -21.30
CA TYR A 553 -15.56 17.81 -21.09
C TYR A 553 -16.11 19.23 -21.24
N GLN A 554 -15.98 20.03 -20.19
CA GLN A 554 -16.34 21.44 -20.12
C GLN A 554 -15.10 22.21 -19.69
N GLY A 555 -14.75 23.30 -20.36
CA GLY A 555 -13.58 24.07 -19.93
C GLY A 555 -12.34 24.01 -20.82
N GLY A 556 -11.31 24.72 -20.35
CA GLY A 556 -9.94 24.66 -20.85
C GLY A 556 -9.64 25.24 -22.23
N ARG A 557 -8.38 25.07 -22.63
CA ARG A 557 -7.74 25.59 -23.86
C ARG A 557 -7.77 24.59 -25.01
N ALA A 558 -7.64 23.29 -24.74
CA ALA A 558 -7.66 22.23 -25.75
C ALA A 558 -8.09 20.88 -25.16
N ILE A 559 -8.66 20.02 -26.00
CA ILE A 559 -8.97 18.63 -25.65
C ILE A 559 -7.68 17.81 -25.67
N ALA A 560 -6.86 17.92 -26.72
CA ALA A 560 -5.62 17.16 -26.79
C ALA A 560 -4.50 17.89 -27.54
N LEU A 561 -3.30 17.82 -26.97
CA LEU A 561 -2.03 18.15 -27.61
C LEU A 561 -1.26 16.85 -27.81
N LEU A 562 -1.34 16.29 -29.02
CA LEU A 562 -0.86 14.95 -29.37
C LEU A 562 0.56 14.98 -29.93
N ARG A 563 1.36 13.99 -29.54
CA ARG A 563 2.70 13.70 -30.07
C ARG A 563 2.89 12.25 -30.52
N ALA A 564 1.78 11.52 -30.68
CA ALA A 564 1.76 10.11 -31.06
C ALA A 564 0.49 9.79 -31.86
N PRO A 565 0.44 8.67 -32.61
CA PRO A 565 -0.75 8.28 -33.34
C PRO A 565 -1.94 8.07 -32.38
N ALA A 566 -3.17 8.36 -32.81
CA ALA A 566 -4.34 8.24 -31.95
C ALA A 566 -5.65 8.01 -32.71
N GLN A 567 -6.60 7.34 -32.07
CA GLN A 567 -8.00 7.27 -32.49
C GLN A 567 -8.86 7.86 -31.39
N MET A 568 -9.50 9.00 -31.64
CA MET A 568 -10.21 9.77 -30.63
C MET A 568 -11.70 9.84 -30.92
N THR A 569 -12.53 9.53 -29.91
CA THR A 569 -13.99 9.74 -29.93
C THR A 569 -14.36 10.80 -28.90
N ILE A 570 -15.09 11.83 -29.31
CA ILE A 570 -15.46 13.00 -28.48
C ILE A 570 -16.97 13.15 -28.47
N ARG A 571 -17.57 13.21 -27.27
CA ARG A 571 -19.03 13.35 -27.08
C ARG A 571 -19.35 14.32 -25.95
N ASP A 572 -20.48 15.01 -26.04
CA ASP A 572 -21.00 15.87 -24.96
C ASP A 572 -19.98 16.90 -24.44
N THR A 573 -19.19 17.51 -25.34
CA THR A 573 -18.15 18.47 -24.95
C THR A 573 -18.54 19.90 -25.27
N THR A 574 -18.19 20.83 -24.37
CA THR A 574 -18.36 22.28 -24.54
C THR A 574 -17.03 22.95 -24.23
N GLN A 575 -16.25 23.29 -25.26
CA GLN A 575 -14.95 23.94 -25.09
C GLN A 575 -15.13 25.47 -24.99
N PRO A 576 -14.67 26.17 -23.93
CA PRO A 576 -14.89 27.60 -23.71
C PRO A 576 -13.76 28.52 -24.20
N GLY A 577 -12.67 27.99 -24.76
CA GLY A 577 -11.66 28.83 -25.42
C GLY A 577 -12.06 29.17 -26.86
N ALA A 578 -12.31 30.45 -27.17
CA ALA A 578 -12.52 30.93 -28.53
C ALA A 578 -11.25 30.81 -29.41
N SER A 579 -10.06 30.65 -28.81
CA SER A 579 -8.78 30.66 -29.52
C SER A 579 -8.14 29.26 -29.64
N GLY A 580 -7.91 28.86 -30.90
CA GLY A 580 -7.10 27.71 -31.28
C GLY A 580 -7.85 26.40 -31.46
N ALA A 581 -7.13 25.38 -31.97
CA ALA A 581 -7.70 24.06 -32.25
C ALA A 581 -7.91 23.20 -31.00
N GLY A 582 -8.94 22.37 -31.03
CA GLY A 582 -9.37 21.50 -29.92
C GLY A 582 -8.50 20.26 -29.84
N VAL A 583 -8.06 19.75 -30.99
CA VAL A 583 -7.00 18.73 -31.09
C VAL A 583 -5.84 19.32 -31.89
N ARG A 584 -4.65 19.32 -31.31
CA ARG A 584 -3.42 19.82 -31.94
C ARG A 584 -2.40 18.71 -32.05
N LEU A 585 -1.77 18.58 -33.21
CA LEU A 585 -0.73 17.60 -33.46
C LEU A 585 0.63 18.31 -33.40
N ASN A 586 1.31 18.19 -32.27
CA ASN A 586 2.52 18.95 -31.96
C ASN A 586 3.82 18.27 -32.41
N SER A 587 3.75 17.10 -33.05
CA SER A 587 4.92 16.36 -33.52
C SER A 587 4.60 15.55 -34.76
N ALA A 588 5.56 15.38 -35.68
CA ALA A 588 5.41 14.51 -36.85
C ALA A 588 5.05 13.06 -36.48
N ALA A 589 5.44 12.60 -35.28
CA ALA A 589 5.06 11.30 -34.72
C ALA A 589 3.55 11.19 -34.41
N ALA A 590 2.82 12.30 -34.30
CA ALA A 590 1.37 12.32 -34.18
C ALA A 590 0.66 12.01 -35.51
N SER A 591 0.98 10.87 -36.14
CA SER A 591 0.45 10.47 -37.43
C SER A 591 0.52 8.94 -37.58
N PRO A 592 -0.59 8.24 -37.88
CA PRO A 592 -1.92 8.79 -38.20
C PRO A 592 -2.76 9.18 -36.96
N VAL A 593 -3.63 10.17 -37.11
CA VAL A 593 -4.66 10.54 -36.11
C VAL A 593 -6.05 10.49 -36.74
N ARG A 594 -7.03 9.88 -36.04
CA ARG A 594 -8.45 9.90 -36.41
C ARG A 594 -9.27 10.54 -35.31
N VAL A 595 -10.14 11.49 -35.63
CA VAL A 595 -11.04 12.13 -34.67
C VAL A 595 -12.51 11.97 -35.08
N VAL A 596 -13.32 11.39 -34.21
CA VAL A 596 -14.77 11.22 -34.39
C VAL A 596 -15.50 12.06 -33.35
N LEU A 597 -16.37 12.97 -33.80
CA LEU A 597 -17.23 13.77 -32.93
C LEU A 597 -18.68 13.35 -33.05
N ASP A 598 -19.33 13.24 -31.89
CA ASP A 598 -20.77 13.09 -31.78
C ASP A 598 -21.47 14.47 -31.79
N SER A 599 -22.73 14.43 -32.20
CA SER A 599 -23.69 15.51 -32.45
C SER A 599 -23.94 16.50 -31.32
N THR A 600 -23.63 16.15 -30.08
CA THR A 600 -23.87 16.99 -28.90
C THR A 600 -22.73 17.96 -28.60
N THR A 601 -21.63 17.90 -29.34
CA THR A 601 -20.45 18.75 -29.11
C THR A 601 -20.65 20.14 -29.73
N LYS A 602 -20.62 21.19 -28.90
CA LYS A 602 -20.71 22.59 -29.35
C LYS A 602 -19.33 23.25 -29.34
N ARG A 603 -18.96 23.88 -30.45
CA ARG A 603 -17.66 24.56 -30.57
C ARG A 603 -17.65 25.72 -31.57
N ALA A 604 -17.03 26.84 -31.19
CA ALA A 604 -16.90 28.03 -32.03
C ALA A 604 -15.60 28.12 -32.87
N GLY A 605 -14.68 27.15 -32.76
CA GLY A 605 -13.33 27.21 -33.37
C GLY A 605 -12.92 25.93 -34.13
N ALA A 606 -11.81 26.03 -34.87
CA ALA A 606 -11.32 24.99 -35.79
C ALA A 606 -11.05 23.64 -35.12
N LEU A 607 -11.58 22.53 -35.62
CA LEU A 607 -11.42 21.22 -34.97
C LEU A 607 -9.95 20.83 -34.70
N LEU A 608 -9.15 20.89 -35.75
CA LEU A 608 -7.80 20.31 -35.84
C LEU A 608 -6.76 21.38 -36.15
N SER A 609 -5.53 21.18 -35.66
CA SER A 609 -4.33 21.90 -36.10
C SER A 609 -3.20 20.90 -36.35
N ARG A 610 -2.57 20.98 -37.53
CA ARG A 610 -1.52 20.05 -37.98
C ARG A 610 -0.56 20.68 -38.99
N THR A 611 0.56 20.00 -39.27
CA THR A 611 1.44 20.25 -40.43
C THR A 611 1.00 19.44 -41.64
N ALA A 612 1.45 19.80 -42.84
CA ALA A 612 1.08 19.15 -44.10
C ALA A 612 1.46 17.66 -44.16
N SER A 613 2.54 17.23 -43.49
CA SER A 613 3.05 15.86 -43.49
C SER A 613 2.29 14.88 -42.59
N GLN A 614 1.52 15.38 -41.63
CA GLN A 614 0.76 14.54 -40.69
C GLN A 614 -0.52 14.00 -41.33
N ARG A 615 -0.75 12.69 -41.23
CA ARG A 615 -1.96 12.02 -41.74
C ARG A 615 -3.10 12.13 -40.73
N VAL A 616 -4.19 12.81 -41.10
CA VAL A 616 -5.34 13.03 -40.20
C VAL A 616 -6.67 12.77 -40.89
N SER A 617 -7.53 11.94 -40.30
CA SER A 617 -8.93 11.76 -40.69
C SER A 617 -9.89 12.29 -39.63
N ALA A 618 -11.07 12.72 -40.06
CA ALA A 618 -12.07 13.29 -39.16
C ALA A 618 -13.49 12.93 -39.58
N VAL A 619 -14.34 12.67 -38.59
CA VAL A 619 -15.79 12.54 -38.75
C VAL A 619 -16.45 13.55 -37.83
N SER A 620 -17.03 14.61 -38.40
CA SER A 620 -17.83 15.59 -37.68
C SER A 620 -18.83 16.27 -38.62
N PRO A 621 -20.13 15.91 -38.57
CA PRO A 621 -21.13 16.58 -39.38
C PRO A 621 -21.43 18.01 -38.90
N PHE A 622 -20.92 18.41 -37.73
CA PHE A 622 -21.36 19.64 -37.04
C PHE A 622 -20.23 20.62 -36.72
N VAL A 623 -18.97 20.16 -36.73
CA VAL A 623 -17.82 21.03 -36.44
C VAL A 623 -17.09 21.32 -37.72
N THR A 624 -16.84 22.61 -37.92
CA THR A 624 -16.12 23.13 -39.06
C THR A 624 -14.66 22.65 -39.10
N VAL A 625 -14.25 22.10 -40.24
CA VAL A 625 -12.88 21.63 -40.53
C VAL A 625 -12.47 22.13 -41.92
N ASP A 626 -11.19 22.48 -42.12
CA ASP A 626 -10.66 22.62 -43.48
C ASP A 626 -10.31 21.24 -44.03
N ALA A 627 -11.10 20.75 -44.99
CA ALA A 627 -10.89 19.42 -45.55
C ALA A 627 -9.63 19.31 -46.43
N ALA A 628 -9.03 20.43 -46.86
CA ALA A 628 -7.70 20.43 -47.49
C ALA A 628 -6.62 19.95 -46.51
N LEU A 629 -6.87 20.14 -45.22
CA LEU A 629 -6.03 19.68 -44.13
C LEU A 629 -6.41 18.28 -43.66
N LEU A 630 -6.99 17.41 -44.47
CA LEU A 630 -7.24 16.01 -44.11
C LEU A 630 -6.50 15.05 -45.03
N THR A 631 -6.10 13.91 -44.46
CA THR A 631 -5.77 12.67 -45.18
C THR A 631 -6.98 11.75 -45.01
N PRO A 632 -8.00 11.92 -45.86
CA PRO A 632 -9.30 11.33 -45.61
C PRO A 632 -9.27 9.81 -45.68
N SER A 633 -10.14 9.19 -44.88
CA SER A 633 -10.38 7.76 -44.83
C SER A 633 -11.82 7.44 -45.26
N ASN A 634 -12.08 6.21 -45.68
CA ASN A 634 -13.43 5.81 -46.09
C ASN A 634 -14.43 6.05 -44.95
N GLY A 635 -15.55 6.69 -45.26
CA GLY A 635 -16.60 7.05 -44.28
C GLY A 635 -16.39 8.38 -43.57
N ASP A 636 -15.34 9.14 -43.88
CA ASP A 636 -15.18 10.50 -43.35
C ASP A 636 -16.30 11.43 -43.83
N VAL A 637 -16.87 12.18 -42.89
CA VAL A 637 -17.92 13.18 -43.13
C VAL A 637 -17.56 14.43 -42.33
N VAL A 638 -17.41 15.58 -42.98
CA VAL A 638 -17.02 16.83 -42.32
C VAL A 638 -17.86 18.01 -42.79
N LEU A 639 -18.01 19.03 -41.93
CA LEU A 639 -18.49 20.35 -42.32
C LEU A 639 -17.30 21.20 -42.79
N ASN A 640 -17.11 21.34 -44.11
CA ASN A 640 -15.96 22.03 -44.67
C ASN A 640 -16.12 23.56 -44.66
N SER A 641 -15.10 24.29 -44.22
CA SER A 641 -14.96 25.75 -44.40
C SER A 641 -13.78 26.17 -45.26
N GLY A 642 -12.95 25.23 -45.71
CA GLY A 642 -11.80 25.53 -46.54
C GLY A 642 -12.22 25.97 -47.93
N LYS A 643 -11.51 26.93 -48.52
CA LYS A 643 -11.79 27.46 -49.87
C LYS A 643 -11.54 26.43 -50.99
N LYS A 644 -10.75 25.38 -50.72
CA LYS A 644 -10.33 24.37 -51.71
C LYS A 644 -11.47 23.44 -52.14
N TYR A 645 -12.43 23.18 -51.26
CA TYR A 645 -13.59 22.33 -51.53
C TYR A 645 -14.88 23.11 -51.28
N THR A 646 -16.02 22.58 -51.74
CA THR A 646 -17.33 23.20 -51.48
C THR A 646 -17.54 23.42 -49.99
N VAL A 647 -17.89 24.65 -49.62
CA VAL A 647 -18.26 24.98 -48.24
C VAL A 647 -19.55 24.26 -47.89
N GLY A 648 -19.62 23.66 -46.70
CA GLY A 648 -20.74 22.84 -46.27
C GLY A 648 -20.36 21.39 -46.04
N GLN A 649 -21.36 20.54 -45.86
CA GLN A 649 -21.12 19.15 -45.48
C GLN A 649 -20.64 18.33 -46.69
N ILE A 650 -19.50 17.66 -46.52
CA ILE A 650 -18.89 16.82 -47.55
C ILE A 650 -18.54 15.45 -46.98
N LYS A 651 -18.61 14.42 -47.84
CA LYS A 651 -18.25 13.02 -47.52
C LYS A 651 -17.11 12.56 -48.41
N TRP A 652 -16.15 11.83 -47.84
CA TRP A 652 -15.08 11.23 -48.62
C TRP A 652 -15.57 10.00 -49.36
N ASP A 653 -15.42 10.03 -50.69
CA ASP A 653 -15.62 8.87 -51.54
C ASP A 653 -14.25 8.21 -51.80
N ALA A 654 -14.01 7.09 -51.12
CA ALA A 654 -12.76 6.36 -51.23
C ALA A 654 -12.53 5.76 -52.63
N ALA A 655 -13.61 5.40 -53.34
CA ALA A 655 -13.53 4.84 -54.69
C ALA A 655 -13.13 5.91 -55.71
N ALA A 656 -13.76 7.09 -55.65
CA ALA A 656 -13.45 8.20 -56.53
C ALA A 656 -12.25 9.06 -56.06
N LYS A 657 -11.69 8.76 -54.89
CA LYS A 657 -10.60 9.53 -54.23
C LYS A 657 -10.88 11.04 -54.20
N ARG A 658 -12.13 11.43 -53.92
CA ARG A 658 -12.55 12.85 -53.85
C ARG A 658 -13.61 13.09 -52.79
N TRP A 659 -13.65 14.33 -52.29
CA TRP A 659 -14.77 14.81 -51.48
C TRP A 659 -15.99 15.05 -52.36
N ARG A 660 -17.17 14.61 -51.90
CA ARG A 660 -18.46 14.90 -52.53
C ARG A 660 -19.33 15.69 -51.56
N THR A 661 -20.02 16.72 -52.06
CA THR A 661 -21.08 17.39 -51.31
C THR A 661 -22.12 16.37 -50.91
N THR A 662 -22.51 16.38 -49.63
CA THR A 662 -23.58 15.55 -49.12
C THR A 662 -24.56 16.43 -48.37
N THR A 663 -25.82 16.36 -48.77
CA THR A 663 -26.91 16.99 -48.04
C THR A 663 -27.41 15.96 -47.03
N VAL A 664 -26.71 15.80 -45.91
CA VAL A 664 -27.35 15.08 -44.79
C VAL A 664 -28.35 16.07 -44.23
N LYS A 665 -29.64 15.76 -44.43
CA LYS A 665 -30.73 16.46 -43.77
C LYS A 665 -30.37 16.52 -42.28
N ALA A 666 -30.16 17.73 -41.75
CA ALA A 666 -29.92 17.91 -40.32
C ALA A 666 -30.96 17.08 -39.57
N PRO A 667 -30.59 16.32 -38.52
CA PRO A 667 -31.57 15.62 -37.70
C PRO A 667 -32.68 16.61 -37.38
N ALA A 668 -33.94 16.24 -37.66
CA ALA A 668 -35.07 17.12 -37.35
C ALA A 668 -34.88 17.63 -35.92
N PRO A 669 -34.96 18.94 -35.66
CA PRO A 669 -34.69 19.49 -34.34
C PRO A 669 -35.48 18.67 -33.33
N THR A 670 -34.80 18.06 -32.36
CA THR A 670 -35.46 17.32 -31.30
C THR A 670 -36.55 18.24 -30.75
N PRO A 671 -37.84 17.84 -30.82
CA PRO A 671 -38.94 18.74 -30.46
C PRO A 671 -38.63 19.35 -29.10
N LYS A 672 -38.54 20.68 -29.07
CA LYS A 672 -38.34 21.43 -27.84
C LYS A 672 -39.40 20.90 -26.86
N PRO A 673 -39.02 20.40 -25.66
CA PRO A 673 -40.02 19.99 -24.68
C PRO A 673 -40.99 21.15 -24.53
N SER A 674 -42.24 20.94 -24.95
CA SER A 674 -43.27 21.96 -24.80
C SER A 674 -43.32 22.30 -23.32
N THR A 675 -43.04 23.55 -22.99
CA THR A 675 -43.27 24.09 -21.66
C THR A 675 -44.68 23.65 -21.24
N PRO A 676 -44.83 22.82 -20.19
CA PRO A 676 -46.14 22.33 -19.82
C PRO A 676 -46.99 23.55 -19.44
N THR A 677 -48.01 23.82 -20.25
CA THR A 677 -49.09 24.73 -19.88
C THR A 677 -49.68 24.21 -18.57
N PRO A 678 -49.82 25.03 -17.52
CA PRO A 678 -50.38 24.59 -16.25
C PRO A 678 -51.82 24.11 -16.48
N LYS A 679 -52.01 22.79 -16.43
CA LYS A 679 -53.33 22.17 -16.42
C LYS A 679 -53.95 22.41 -15.04
N PRO A 680 -55.23 22.83 -14.94
CA PRO A 680 -55.92 22.96 -13.66
C PRO A 680 -55.83 21.64 -12.88
N SER A 681 -55.42 21.74 -11.62
CA SER A 681 -55.23 20.61 -10.72
C SER A 681 -56.52 19.81 -10.54
N THR A 682 -56.52 18.56 -11.00
CA THR A 682 -57.50 17.54 -10.60
C THR A 682 -57.09 17.02 -9.21
N PRO A 683 -58.03 16.87 -8.25
CA PRO A 683 -57.70 16.48 -6.88
C PRO A 683 -57.01 15.12 -6.84
N ALA A 684 -55.98 15.03 -5.99
CA ALA A 684 -55.14 13.86 -5.80
C ALA A 684 -55.96 12.65 -5.31
N PRO A 685 -55.81 11.46 -5.92
CA PRO A 685 -56.39 10.25 -5.36
C PRO A 685 -55.63 9.83 -4.09
N THR A 686 -56.40 9.49 -3.08
CA THR A 686 -55.99 8.89 -1.81
C THR A 686 -55.04 7.70 -2.03
N PRO A 687 -53.91 7.60 -1.31
CA PRO A 687 -52.96 6.50 -1.50
C PRO A 687 -53.58 5.17 -1.03
N SER A 688 -53.75 4.25 -1.99
CA SER A 688 -54.04 2.84 -1.70
C SER A 688 -52.78 2.18 -1.17
N ALA A 689 -52.92 1.47 -0.04
CA ALA A 689 -51.84 0.73 0.62
C ALA A 689 -51.21 -0.28 -0.35
N SER A 690 -49.90 -0.12 -0.58
CA SER A 690 -49.10 -1.08 -1.34
C SER A 690 -48.82 -2.30 -0.46
N ALA A 691 -49.26 -3.47 -0.91
CA ALA A 691 -48.99 -4.74 -0.26
C ALA A 691 -47.48 -5.00 -0.13
N THR A 692 -47.10 -5.48 1.04
CA THR A 692 -45.76 -5.97 1.39
C THR A 692 -45.38 -7.15 0.48
N PRO A 693 -44.22 -7.13 -0.20
CA PRO A 693 -43.78 -8.27 -0.99
C PRO A 693 -43.43 -9.44 -0.06
N THR A 694 -44.03 -10.59 -0.35
CA THR A 694 -43.72 -11.88 0.30
C THR A 694 -42.34 -12.35 -0.16
N PRO A 695 -41.43 -12.76 0.74
CA PRO A 695 -40.10 -13.20 0.37
C PRO A 695 -40.14 -14.54 -0.36
N THR A 696 -39.66 -14.56 -1.60
CA THR A 696 -39.42 -15.79 -2.37
C THR A 696 -38.23 -16.54 -1.79
N ALA A 697 -38.42 -17.81 -1.43
CA ALA A 697 -37.38 -18.68 -0.89
C ALA A 697 -36.25 -18.90 -1.92
N THR A 698 -35.02 -18.57 -1.52
CA THR A 698 -33.80 -18.88 -2.26
C THR A 698 -33.49 -20.37 -2.09
N THR A 699 -33.57 -21.13 -3.19
CA THR A 699 -33.12 -22.54 -3.23
C THR A 699 -31.62 -22.65 -2.98
N ALA A 700 -31.25 -23.54 -2.05
CA ALA A 700 -29.86 -23.84 -1.70
C ALA A 700 -29.07 -24.41 -2.89
N PRO A 701 -27.78 -24.04 -3.07
CA PRO A 701 -26.95 -24.62 -4.11
C PRO A 701 -26.59 -26.08 -3.79
N SER A 702 -26.90 -26.97 -4.73
CA SER A 702 -26.48 -28.37 -4.75
C SER A 702 -24.96 -28.47 -4.88
N THR A 703 -24.29 -29.03 -3.88
CA THR A 703 -22.86 -29.38 -3.94
C THR A 703 -22.67 -30.71 -4.67
N THR A 704 -22.31 -30.66 -5.95
CA THR A 704 -21.80 -31.84 -6.66
C THR A 704 -20.35 -32.08 -6.22
N ALA A 705 -20.10 -33.21 -5.56
CA ALA A 705 -18.77 -33.63 -5.15
C ALA A 705 -17.93 -34.04 -6.37
N THR A 706 -16.83 -33.33 -6.61
CA THR A 706 -15.80 -33.73 -7.57
C THR A 706 -14.93 -34.81 -6.93
N ALA A 707 -14.83 -35.98 -7.58
CA ALA A 707 -14.04 -37.11 -7.11
C ALA A 707 -12.54 -36.76 -7.02
N THR A 708 -11.95 -37.07 -5.85
CA THR A 708 -10.51 -37.01 -5.58
C THR A 708 -9.78 -38.09 -6.38
N PRO A 709 -8.77 -37.77 -7.21
CA PRO A 709 -7.95 -38.78 -7.86
C PRO A 709 -7.05 -39.49 -6.85
N ALA A 710 -7.00 -40.82 -6.95
CA ALA A 710 -6.18 -41.68 -6.11
C ALA A 710 -4.66 -41.39 -6.31
N PRO A 711 -3.84 -41.46 -5.25
CA PRO A 711 -2.41 -41.22 -5.35
C PRO A 711 -1.73 -42.37 -6.11
N SER A 712 -0.99 -42.02 -7.17
CA SER A 712 -0.10 -42.93 -7.88
C SER A 712 1.12 -43.27 -7.02
N THR A 713 1.40 -44.56 -6.86
CA THR A 713 2.60 -45.10 -6.20
C THR A 713 3.88 -44.59 -6.85
N PRO A 714 4.91 -44.19 -6.07
CA PRO A 714 6.21 -43.81 -6.62
C PRO A 714 6.98 -45.05 -7.12
N PRO A 715 7.77 -44.92 -8.21
CA PRO A 715 8.57 -46.03 -8.72
C PRO A 715 9.72 -46.37 -7.76
N SER A 716 9.88 -47.67 -7.52
CA SER A 716 10.96 -48.29 -6.76
C SER A 716 12.31 -48.04 -7.45
N ALA A 717 13.25 -47.42 -6.75
CA ALA A 717 14.62 -47.24 -7.23
C ALA A 717 15.47 -48.47 -6.91
N THR A 718 15.98 -49.11 -7.96
CA THR A 718 17.01 -50.16 -7.92
C THR A 718 18.34 -49.58 -7.43
N PRO A 719 19.08 -50.25 -6.52
CA PRO A 719 20.38 -49.77 -6.07
C PRO A 719 21.47 -50.03 -7.12
N SER A 720 22.24 -49.00 -7.47
CA SER A 720 23.47 -49.13 -8.26
C SER A 720 24.70 -49.14 -7.37
N ALA A 721 25.64 -50.00 -7.77
CA ALA A 721 26.74 -50.54 -7.00
C ALA A 721 27.83 -49.54 -6.60
N GLU A 722 28.50 -49.92 -5.50
CA GLU A 722 29.78 -49.43 -5.02
C GLU A 722 30.85 -49.45 -6.10
N THR A 723 31.66 -48.40 -6.17
CA THR A 723 33.06 -48.53 -6.58
C THR A 723 33.94 -47.71 -5.64
N SER A 724 34.89 -48.42 -5.06
CA SER A 724 35.94 -47.95 -4.17
C SER A 724 37.07 -47.28 -4.95
N SER A 725 37.62 -46.18 -4.43
CA SER A 725 39.05 -45.89 -4.58
C SER A 725 39.55 -45.02 -3.42
N THR A 726 40.41 -45.62 -2.60
CA THR A 726 41.26 -45.00 -1.57
C THR A 726 42.51 -44.37 -2.21
N PRO A 727 43.34 -43.58 -1.48
CA PRO A 727 43.90 -42.33 -1.99
C PRO A 727 45.41 -42.40 -2.27
N SER A 728 45.93 -41.46 -3.06
CA SER A 728 47.37 -41.22 -3.21
C SER A 728 47.75 -39.88 -2.60
N ALA A 729 48.75 -39.92 -1.72
CA ALA A 729 49.37 -38.81 -1.04
C ALA A 729 50.51 -38.21 -1.87
N SER A 730 50.71 -36.89 -1.81
CA SER A 730 52.01 -36.25 -1.52
C SER A 730 52.00 -34.71 -1.74
N PRO A 731 52.98 -33.99 -1.15
CA PRO A 731 52.77 -32.65 -0.59
C PRO A 731 53.35 -31.52 -1.45
N SER A 732 52.96 -30.27 -1.16
CA SER A 732 53.70 -29.09 -1.60
C SER A 732 53.48 -27.92 -0.64
N SER A 733 54.61 -27.31 -0.28
CA SER A 733 54.89 -26.22 0.65
C SER A 733 54.27 -24.85 0.31
N SER A 734 53.89 -24.13 1.38
CA SER A 734 54.08 -22.69 1.73
C SER A 734 54.69 -21.71 0.67
N PRO A 735 54.38 -20.38 0.69
CA PRO A 735 54.30 -19.59 1.92
C PRO A 735 53.27 -18.44 2.03
N SER A 736 53.23 -17.96 3.27
CA SER A 736 52.57 -16.80 3.84
C SER A 736 52.80 -15.48 3.10
N THR A 737 51.77 -14.65 3.05
CA THR A 737 51.92 -13.19 3.07
C THR A 737 50.97 -12.59 4.10
N SER A 738 51.57 -11.92 5.08
CA SER A 738 50.98 -11.03 6.06
C SER A 738 50.53 -9.73 5.40
N LEU A 739 49.33 -9.25 5.71
CA LEU A 739 48.95 -7.86 5.47
C LEU A 739 48.77 -7.16 6.82
N GLU A 740 49.59 -6.13 7.02
CA GLU A 740 49.44 -5.11 8.06
C GLU A 740 48.20 -4.22 7.82
N PRO A 741 47.68 -3.57 8.87
CA PRO A 741 46.56 -2.64 8.77
C PRO A 741 47.02 -1.24 8.37
N VAL A 742 46.31 -0.62 7.42
CA VAL A 742 46.43 0.81 7.11
C VAL A 742 45.48 1.58 8.02
N ALA A 743 46.05 2.49 8.81
CA ALA A 743 45.33 3.54 9.53
C ALA A 743 45.01 4.70 8.57
N GLY A 744 43.79 5.25 8.69
CA GLY A 744 43.28 6.42 7.99
C GLY A 744 41.83 6.68 8.37
#